data_AF-A0A354PHN8-F1
#
_entry.id   AF-A0A354PHN8-F1
#
_cell.length_a   1.000
_cell.length_b   1.000
_cell.length_c   1.000
_cell.angle_alpha   90.00
_cell.angle_beta   90.00
_cell.angle_gamma   90.00
#
_symmetry.space_group_name_H-M   'P 1'
#
loop_
_entity.id
_entity.type
_entity.pdbx_description
1 polymer ?
#
loop_
_entity_poly.entity_id
_entity_poly.type
_entity_poly.pdbx_seq_one_letter_code
_entity_poly.pdbx_strand_id
1 'polypeptide(L)'
;MTSERPEKWLAESSAALLRRASGEALRLAFAGLAFFVSCELAPVAFAVDQPEIAAGAATMQTGNDLTPGALAQIGDEVKRRLSSGTFDQRQQAMFEMWRTRLASRQAIAAATADSDPEVSTRAQWILDRWRRGILPDTPVDLARQLESLSLSESLQRLLDKGMFEGALVAIDEAKRTGDQATLTRVASSLQRGFPFYIRLANEADQIELFADLIDRMAITSDLIVSRNQLWAMIGKGDVSNVIGPTQGDGAGQGDVTGQGLDARIDNQRLKVIALAVANRLDDATAVAVKAEDQELLRVCHLLQGDWAELAKTQAELARGVAASSDEADRHWAYVLVSASRSGDDALRSEAIKNLSFRESDADRDSREDAYIRLRWQVLAMHGEIDAAVAIVKPSQPLIAAELLSQSGRLTEAFAIAGVKPDQLDQSIAPLVEQAHLAAQTWSTPQLDNAPEPLQRLVAVARLLYQCGRRDLALELYSRGAALPSSEAYAEWPIARAYILQSILRINRPDWLAKVLNQGPESAITGTGRSYFAHVFEVETETVDSLTMGLGFILKLNDKSLADAVFDFLSGEVPERFNPKTDYQRLFDTLSGHAPVQRQSTLDQRFRNRMPQRITLDFIKIFESHGQFDLAVRAMLENISIGNNEALLTYAETELKAGRPASAREIFASVWRRLEEARQSPSRLNRAEEDLNLAMRAILGEAVSAGRMGDGEEADSLWRLIDRMTCTPSAKMRNAFGETLMDQGFDERAEAIYRTLMPWVAFGSDEGVQFQAVARNFSRALGQRHEKLASEVFDLAIAGTIESTFFYPAGYVLFPTLVHRMKVNAAIAQGDQEEINRQIEALLRLSPMDIDFGENAIKKMRAAGMDDLAQQTITRIYDAGSKYMQQFPLDIVTGNNLAWVMALSDHRLEEALALSKQTVYFAPDSTVYRDTLAEILFRLDRVDDAIAIEQACLLDEPGEWHVHEQLQRFRGETAK
;
A
#
# COMPACT_ATOMS: atom_id res chain seq x y z
N MET A 1 -7.17 0.95 61.35
CA MET A 1 -7.29 2.16 60.51
C MET A 1 -6.34 1.97 59.33
N THR A 2 -6.59 0.97 58.48
CA THR A 2 -7.21 1.09 57.13
C THR A 2 -6.41 2.07 56.25
N SER A 3 -5.32 1.67 55.59
CA SER A 3 -5.18 0.78 54.40
C SER A 3 -6.02 1.20 53.19
N GLU A 4 -5.55 2.22 52.48
CA GLU A 4 -5.89 2.47 51.08
C GLU A 4 -4.60 2.53 50.23
N ARG A 5 -4.75 2.03 49.01
CA ARG A 5 -3.72 1.43 48.13
C ARG A 5 -2.91 2.47 47.34
N PRO A 6 -1.61 2.23 47.06
CA PRO A 6 -0.80 3.05 46.16
C PRO A 6 -0.82 2.53 44.70
N GLU A 7 -1.99 2.16 44.16
CA GLU A 7 -2.10 1.59 42.79
C GLU A 7 -2.42 2.63 41.70
N LYS A 8 -2.76 3.87 42.05
CA LYS A 8 -3.15 4.90 41.06
C LYS A 8 -1.99 5.71 40.47
N TRP A 9 -0.83 5.74 41.11
CA TRP A 9 0.30 6.57 40.65
C TRP A 9 1.25 5.85 39.68
N LEU A 10 1.19 4.51 39.62
CA LEU A 10 1.97 3.68 38.70
C LEU A 10 1.35 3.57 37.30
N ALA A 11 0.03 3.70 37.15
CA ALA A 11 -0.62 3.57 35.83
C ALA A 11 -0.50 4.82 34.94
N GLU A 12 -0.46 6.03 35.54
CA GLU A 12 -0.41 7.29 34.78
C GLU A 12 1.02 7.73 34.42
N SER A 13 2.03 7.32 35.20
CA SER A 13 3.44 7.62 34.96
C SER A 13 4.08 6.67 33.92
N SER A 14 3.70 5.39 33.92
CA SER A 14 4.14 4.42 32.89
C SER A 14 3.56 4.72 31.50
N ALA A 15 2.34 5.26 31.39
CA ALA A 15 1.72 5.62 30.11
C ALA A 15 2.32 6.88 29.46
N ALA A 16 2.92 7.78 30.24
CA ALA A 16 3.58 8.99 29.75
C ALA A 16 5.05 8.75 29.37
N LEU A 17 5.75 7.85 30.08
CA LEU A 17 7.12 7.43 29.74
C LEU A 17 7.17 6.49 28.54
N LEU A 18 6.21 5.57 28.40
CA LEU A 18 6.11 4.70 27.22
C LEU A 18 5.83 5.48 25.92
N ARG A 19 5.17 6.64 25.96
CA ARG A 19 4.93 7.48 24.77
C ARG A 19 6.14 8.29 24.31
N ARG A 20 7.14 8.53 25.17
CA ARG A 20 8.35 9.28 24.82
C ARG A 20 9.52 8.38 24.41
N ALA A 21 9.68 7.21 25.04
CA ALA A 21 10.71 6.24 24.67
C ALA A 21 10.36 5.42 23.40
N SER A 22 9.06 5.22 23.10
CA SER A 22 8.61 4.48 21.91
C SER A 22 8.71 5.25 20.58
N GLY A 23 9.17 6.51 20.60
CA GLY A 23 9.24 7.36 19.40
C GLY A 23 10.55 7.24 18.62
N GLU A 24 11.67 7.02 19.30
CA GLU A 24 13.00 7.11 18.69
C GLU A 24 13.70 5.76 18.48
N ALA A 25 13.40 4.73 19.30
CA ALA A 25 13.94 3.38 19.11
C ALA A 25 13.12 2.49 18.15
N LEU A 26 11.88 2.89 17.84
CA LEU A 26 10.89 2.09 17.10
C LEU A 26 10.82 2.42 15.58
N ARG A 27 11.73 3.27 15.09
CA ARG A 27 11.80 3.67 13.66
C ARG A 27 12.94 3.01 12.87
N LEU A 28 13.79 2.19 13.51
CA LEU A 28 15.00 1.64 12.86
C LEU A 28 15.14 0.12 12.82
N ALA A 29 14.30 -0.67 13.51
CA ALA A 29 14.27 -2.12 13.31
C ALA A 29 12.93 -2.71 13.81
N PHE A 30 12.40 -3.68 13.06
CA PHE A 30 11.31 -4.61 13.43
C PHE A 30 9.88 -4.05 13.55
N ALA A 31 9.09 -4.29 12.49
CA ALA A 31 7.75 -4.82 12.64
C ALA A 31 7.83 -6.35 12.62
N GLY A 32 7.96 -6.96 13.80
CA GLY A 32 7.99 -8.41 14.00
C GLY A 32 8.02 -8.79 15.48
N LEU A 33 7.06 -9.63 15.87
CA LEU A 33 6.81 -10.37 17.12
C LEU A 33 5.83 -9.78 18.15
N ALA A 34 4.71 -10.49 18.21
CA ALA A 34 3.60 -10.44 19.16
C ALA A 34 3.92 -11.11 20.51
N PHE A 35 3.04 -10.93 21.50
CA PHE A 35 2.83 -11.93 22.55
C PHE A 35 1.35 -12.14 22.91
N PHE A 36 1.03 -13.41 23.16
CA PHE A 36 -0.25 -14.10 23.35
C PHE A 36 -0.93 -13.87 24.70
N VAL A 37 -2.28 -14.01 24.74
CA VAL A 37 -3.01 -14.85 25.72
C VAL A 37 -4.22 -15.52 25.04
N SER A 38 -4.29 -16.85 25.20
CA SER A 38 -5.22 -17.81 24.60
C SER A 38 -6.63 -17.84 25.21
N CYS A 39 -7.62 -18.26 24.43
CA CYS A 39 -8.70 -19.15 24.89
C CYS A 39 -9.22 -20.01 23.72
N GLU A 40 -9.17 -21.32 23.92
CA GLU A 40 -9.62 -22.40 23.02
C GLU A 40 -11.14 -22.41 22.84
N LEU A 41 -11.63 -22.95 21.70
CA LEU A 41 -12.70 -23.94 21.67
C LEU A 41 -12.70 -24.69 20.30
N ALA A 42 -12.85 -26.01 20.40
CA ALA A 42 -12.63 -27.04 19.39
C ALA A 42 -13.70 -27.13 18.27
N PRO A 43 -13.40 -27.77 17.12
CA PRO A 43 -14.37 -28.02 16.06
C PRO A 43 -15.25 -29.23 16.42
N VAL A 44 -16.56 -29.02 16.49
CA VAL A 44 -17.52 -30.12 16.55
C VAL A 44 -17.96 -30.46 15.14
N ALA A 45 -17.43 -31.57 14.62
CA ALA A 45 -17.98 -32.26 13.46
C ALA A 45 -19.28 -32.97 13.87
N PHE A 46 -20.36 -32.73 13.13
CA PHE A 46 -21.52 -33.61 13.10
C PHE A 46 -21.78 -34.05 11.67
N ALA A 47 -21.45 -35.30 11.38
CA ALA A 47 -22.07 -36.09 10.33
C ALA A 47 -23.21 -36.88 10.98
N VAL A 48 -24.46 -36.69 10.56
CA VAL A 48 -25.53 -37.69 10.66
C VAL A 48 -26.54 -37.51 9.52
N ASP A 49 -26.71 -38.62 8.80
CA ASP A 49 -27.79 -39.15 7.97
C ASP A 49 -29.00 -38.30 7.56
N GLN A 50 -29.28 -38.47 6.27
CA GLN A 50 -30.55 -38.21 5.59
C GLN A 50 -31.72 -38.99 6.22
N PRO A 51 -32.94 -38.43 6.14
CA PRO A 51 -34.08 -39.24 5.73
C PRO A 51 -34.75 -38.67 4.48
N GLU A 52 -35.02 -39.57 3.53
CA GLU A 52 -35.92 -39.36 2.41
C GLU A 52 -37.30 -38.87 2.89
N ILE A 53 -37.75 -37.72 2.36
CA ILE A 53 -39.18 -37.42 2.28
C ILE A 53 -39.47 -36.91 0.86
N ALA A 54 -40.11 -37.77 0.08
CA ALA A 54 -40.75 -37.45 -1.17
C ALA A 54 -42.02 -36.62 -0.92
N ALA A 55 -42.15 -35.45 -1.56
CA ALA A 55 -43.44 -34.81 -1.85
C ALA A 55 -43.31 -33.72 -2.94
N GLY A 56 -43.59 -34.12 -4.19
CA GLY A 56 -44.31 -33.35 -5.22
C GLY A 56 -43.93 -31.89 -5.50
N ALA A 57 -42.90 -31.67 -6.32
CA ALA A 57 -42.76 -30.43 -7.09
C ALA A 57 -43.51 -30.56 -8.43
N ALA A 58 -44.55 -29.76 -8.61
CA ALA A 58 -45.16 -29.54 -9.91
C ALA A 58 -44.15 -28.82 -10.81
N THR A 59 -43.64 -29.53 -11.82
CA THR A 59 -42.86 -28.98 -12.92
C THR A 59 -43.65 -27.87 -13.64
N MET A 60 -43.28 -26.60 -13.43
CA MET A 60 -43.55 -25.56 -14.41
C MET A 60 -42.65 -25.81 -15.62
N GLN A 61 -43.27 -26.16 -16.75
CA GLN A 61 -42.61 -26.28 -18.04
C GLN A 61 -41.98 -24.94 -18.43
N THR A 62 -40.66 -24.92 -18.57
CA THR A 62 -39.90 -23.86 -19.21
C THR A 62 -40.18 -23.90 -20.71
N GLY A 63 -41.09 -23.05 -21.19
CA GLY A 63 -41.37 -22.89 -22.61
C GLY A 63 -40.35 -21.97 -23.28
N ASN A 64 -39.27 -22.53 -23.82
CA ASN A 64 -38.36 -21.83 -24.74
C ASN A 64 -37.90 -22.80 -25.82
N ASP A 65 -38.76 -22.98 -26.82
CA ASP A 65 -38.42 -23.43 -28.19
C ASP A 65 -39.66 -23.16 -29.07
N LEU A 66 -39.92 -21.90 -29.36
CA LEU A 66 -40.96 -21.50 -30.30
C LEU A 66 -40.37 -21.52 -31.72
N THR A 67 -40.91 -22.38 -32.57
CA THR A 67 -40.52 -22.48 -33.99
C THR A 67 -40.71 -21.14 -34.72
N PRO A 68 -40.00 -20.87 -35.83
CA PRO A 68 -40.17 -19.64 -36.62
C PRO A 68 -41.63 -19.34 -37.01
N GLY A 69 -42.47 -20.39 -37.17
CA GLY A 69 -43.90 -20.25 -37.43
C GLY A 69 -44.72 -19.80 -36.21
N ALA A 70 -44.33 -20.17 -34.99
CA ALA A 70 -44.96 -19.71 -33.76
C ALA A 70 -44.60 -18.24 -33.45
N LEU A 71 -43.38 -17.82 -33.77
CA LEU A 71 -42.96 -16.42 -33.68
C LEU A 71 -43.71 -15.51 -34.68
N ALA A 72 -44.00 -16.00 -35.89
CA ALA A 72 -44.81 -15.28 -36.87
C ALA A 72 -46.27 -15.12 -36.39
N GLN A 73 -46.88 -16.17 -35.83
CA GLN A 73 -48.22 -16.10 -35.25
C GLN A 73 -48.30 -15.15 -34.04
N ILE A 74 -47.29 -15.14 -33.17
CA ILE A 74 -47.22 -14.20 -32.05
C ILE A 74 -47.03 -12.77 -32.57
N GLY A 75 -46.23 -12.57 -33.61
CA GLY A 75 -46.04 -11.27 -34.28
C GLY A 75 -47.34 -10.72 -34.89
N ASP A 76 -48.08 -11.54 -35.63
CA ASP A 76 -49.37 -11.19 -36.21
C ASP A 76 -50.42 -10.89 -35.13
N GLU A 77 -50.41 -11.65 -34.04
CA GLU A 77 -51.29 -11.45 -32.90
C GLU A 77 -50.98 -10.15 -32.15
N VAL A 78 -49.69 -9.85 -31.94
CA VAL A 78 -49.25 -8.59 -31.34
C VAL A 78 -49.67 -7.41 -32.21
N LYS A 79 -49.46 -7.50 -33.52
CA LYS A 79 -49.88 -6.47 -34.48
C LYS A 79 -51.40 -6.25 -34.44
N ARG A 80 -52.19 -7.33 -34.49
CA ARG A 80 -53.67 -7.29 -34.45
C ARG A 80 -54.21 -6.68 -33.15
N ARG A 81 -53.58 -6.96 -32.01
CA ARG A 81 -53.99 -6.42 -30.70
C ARG A 81 -53.57 -4.96 -30.52
N LEU A 82 -52.40 -4.55 -31.03
CA LEU A 82 -51.94 -3.16 -31.00
C LEU A 82 -52.68 -2.24 -31.99
N SER A 83 -53.33 -2.80 -33.02
CA SER A 83 -54.16 -2.08 -34.01
C SER A 83 -55.68 -2.27 -33.84
N SER A 84 -56.14 -2.85 -32.71
CA SER A 84 -57.58 -3.14 -32.48
C SER A 84 -58.49 -1.93 -32.68
N GLY A 85 -59.71 -2.11 -33.20
CA GLY A 85 -60.64 -1.02 -33.53
C GLY A 85 -61.12 -0.14 -32.36
N THR A 86 -60.91 -0.52 -31.10
CA THR A 86 -61.33 0.26 -29.91
C THR A 86 -60.15 0.69 -29.04
N PHE A 87 -60.17 1.93 -28.55
CA PHE A 87 -59.06 2.51 -27.76
C PHE A 87 -58.75 1.69 -26.49
N ASP A 88 -59.79 1.27 -25.76
CA ASP A 88 -59.65 0.52 -24.50
C ASP A 88 -58.95 -0.83 -24.71
N GLN A 89 -59.27 -1.54 -25.79
CA GLN A 89 -58.64 -2.82 -26.12
C GLN A 89 -57.16 -2.65 -26.48
N ARG A 90 -56.80 -1.54 -27.14
CA ARG A 90 -55.39 -1.22 -27.45
C ARG A 90 -54.60 -0.86 -26.20
N GLN A 91 -55.18 -0.06 -25.31
CA GLN A 91 -54.56 0.26 -24.01
C GLN A 91 -54.37 -1.00 -23.16
N GLN A 92 -55.38 -1.85 -23.06
CA GLN A 92 -55.29 -3.10 -22.33
C GLN A 92 -54.22 -4.02 -22.93
N ALA A 93 -54.14 -4.13 -24.26
CA ALA A 93 -53.09 -4.88 -24.94
C ALA A 93 -51.69 -4.31 -24.64
N MET A 94 -51.51 -2.98 -24.65
CA MET A 94 -50.24 -2.36 -24.29
C MET A 94 -49.81 -2.70 -22.85
N PHE A 95 -50.71 -2.59 -21.88
CA PHE A 95 -50.42 -2.91 -20.47
C PHE A 95 -50.14 -4.39 -20.24
N GLU A 96 -50.91 -5.29 -20.87
CA GLU A 96 -50.66 -6.72 -20.81
C GLU A 96 -49.31 -7.07 -21.41
N MET A 97 -49.00 -6.55 -22.61
CA MET A 97 -47.72 -6.81 -23.28
C MET A 97 -46.52 -6.23 -22.53
N TRP A 98 -46.67 -5.05 -21.90
CA TRP A 98 -45.66 -4.44 -21.04
C TRP A 98 -45.38 -5.30 -19.78
N ARG A 99 -46.42 -5.92 -19.19
CA ARG A 99 -46.31 -6.85 -18.05
C ARG A 99 -45.65 -8.17 -18.44
N THR A 100 -45.96 -8.72 -19.61
CA THR A 100 -45.44 -10.02 -20.06
C THR A 100 -44.20 -9.90 -20.94
N ARG A 101 -43.17 -9.18 -20.48
CA ARG A 101 -41.94 -8.92 -21.27
C ARG A 101 -41.36 -10.17 -21.92
N LEU A 102 -41.13 -11.24 -21.15
CA LEU A 102 -40.48 -12.46 -21.66
C LEU A 102 -41.26 -13.09 -22.83
N ALA A 103 -42.59 -13.04 -22.80
CA ALA A 103 -43.44 -13.66 -23.82
C ALA A 103 -43.64 -12.77 -25.07
N SER A 104 -43.60 -11.44 -24.93
CA SER A 104 -44.01 -10.50 -26.00
C SER A 104 -42.84 -9.73 -26.63
N ARG A 105 -41.67 -9.68 -25.99
CA ARG A 105 -40.61 -8.71 -26.34
C ARG A 105 -40.08 -8.83 -27.77
N GLN A 106 -39.85 -10.05 -28.27
CA GLN A 106 -39.32 -10.23 -29.64
C GLN A 106 -40.32 -9.76 -30.70
N ALA A 107 -41.61 -10.04 -30.49
CA ALA A 107 -42.69 -9.56 -31.34
C ALA A 107 -42.86 -8.03 -31.25
N ILE A 108 -42.77 -7.44 -30.05
CA ILE A 108 -42.79 -5.98 -29.86
C ILE A 108 -41.62 -5.30 -30.57
N ALA A 109 -40.41 -5.84 -30.46
CA ALA A 109 -39.24 -5.30 -31.15
C ALA A 109 -39.44 -5.30 -32.67
N ALA A 110 -39.97 -6.39 -33.25
CA ALA A 110 -40.31 -6.45 -34.67
C ALA A 110 -41.38 -5.41 -35.04
N ALA A 111 -42.41 -5.23 -34.20
CA ALA A 111 -43.51 -4.30 -34.46
C ALA A 111 -43.11 -2.82 -34.42
N THR A 112 -41.94 -2.45 -33.87
CA THR A 112 -41.44 -1.07 -33.96
C THR A 112 -41.13 -0.62 -35.39
N ALA A 113 -40.83 -1.56 -36.30
CA ALA A 113 -40.57 -1.31 -37.71
C ALA A 113 -41.82 -1.51 -38.59
N ASP A 114 -43.01 -1.64 -37.99
CA ASP A 114 -44.25 -1.87 -38.72
C ASP A 114 -44.64 -0.67 -39.60
N SER A 115 -45.25 -0.95 -40.74
CA SER A 115 -45.78 0.07 -41.66
C SER A 115 -46.93 0.89 -41.07
N ASP A 116 -47.66 0.35 -40.07
CA ASP A 116 -48.70 1.08 -39.36
C ASP A 116 -48.08 1.99 -38.27
N PRO A 117 -48.20 3.33 -38.39
CA PRO A 117 -47.66 4.27 -37.41
C PRO A 117 -48.21 4.07 -35.99
N GLU A 118 -49.46 3.62 -35.85
CA GLU A 118 -50.09 3.41 -34.54
C GLU A 118 -49.48 2.20 -33.82
N VAL A 119 -49.22 1.11 -34.56
CA VAL A 119 -48.56 -0.10 -34.05
C VAL A 119 -47.10 0.21 -33.70
N SER A 120 -46.37 0.84 -34.62
CA SER A 120 -44.96 1.23 -34.41
C SER A 120 -44.80 2.13 -33.17
N THR A 121 -45.63 3.17 -33.02
CA THR A 121 -45.57 4.10 -31.88
C THR A 121 -45.82 3.41 -30.54
N ARG A 122 -46.82 2.51 -30.47
CA ARG A 122 -47.11 1.77 -29.22
C ARG A 122 -46.04 0.75 -28.87
N ALA A 123 -45.54 0.03 -29.87
CA ALA A 123 -44.46 -0.92 -29.67
C ALA A 123 -43.20 -0.19 -29.18
N GLN A 124 -42.93 1.00 -29.73
CA GLN A 124 -41.79 1.83 -29.31
C GLN A 124 -41.97 2.39 -27.90
N TRP A 125 -43.19 2.76 -27.50
CA TRP A 125 -43.50 3.13 -26.12
C TRP A 125 -43.23 2.00 -25.12
N ILE A 126 -43.65 0.76 -25.44
CA ILE A 126 -43.39 -0.41 -24.58
C ILE A 126 -41.89 -0.68 -24.48
N LEU A 127 -41.19 -0.64 -25.62
CA LEU A 127 -39.75 -0.89 -25.67
C LEU A 127 -38.94 0.19 -24.94
N ASP A 128 -39.31 1.47 -25.05
CA ASP A 128 -38.66 2.57 -24.34
C ASP A 128 -38.79 2.43 -22.83
N ARG A 129 -39.95 1.96 -22.33
CA ARG A 129 -40.13 1.64 -20.91
C ARG A 129 -39.19 0.55 -20.42
N TRP A 130 -39.06 -0.56 -21.16
CA TRP A 130 -38.11 -1.60 -20.79
C TRP A 130 -36.66 -1.11 -20.85
N ARG A 131 -36.29 -0.30 -21.86
CA ARG A 131 -34.95 0.30 -21.97
C ARG A 131 -34.61 1.22 -20.79
N ARG A 132 -35.61 1.88 -20.20
CA ARG A 132 -35.48 2.72 -19.00
C ARG A 132 -35.68 1.96 -17.70
N GLY A 133 -35.96 0.66 -17.76
CA GLY A 133 -36.21 -0.19 -16.59
C GLY A 133 -37.52 0.14 -15.86
N ILE A 134 -38.49 0.76 -16.54
CA ILE A 134 -39.79 1.10 -15.99
C ILE A 134 -40.69 -0.15 -16.06
N LEU A 135 -40.93 -0.74 -14.90
CA LEU A 135 -41.74 -1.95 -14.71
C LEU A 135 -43.12 -1.62 -14.12
N PRO A 136 -44.10 -2.55 -14.18
CA PRO A 136 -45.47 -2.34 -13.69
C PRO A 136 -45.58 -1.91 -12.22
N ASP A 137 -44.63 -2.33 -11.40
CA ASP A 137 -44.49 -2.07 -9.97
C ASP A 137 -43.63 -0.83 -9.67
N THR A 138 -43.03 -0.20 -10.69
CA THR A 138 -42.23 1.01 -10.51
C THR A 138 -43.10 2.15 -9.96
N PRO A 139 -42.72 2.79 -8.83
CA PRO A 139 -43.48 3.89 -8.27
C PRO A 139 -43.71 5.02 -9.28
N VAL A 140 -44.93 5.58 -9.30
CA VAL A 140 -45.34 6.53 -10.35
C VAL A 140 -44.43 7.76 -10.42
N ASP A 141 -44.01 8.30 -9.27
CA ASP A 141 -43.11 9.45 -9.23
C ASP A 141 -41.70 9.12 -9.75
N LEU A 142 -41.23 7.89 -9.50
CA LEU A 142 -39.96 7.41 -10.05
C LEU A 142 -40.08 7.17 -11.57
N ALA A 143 -41.16 6.56 -12.04
CA ALA A 143 -41.40 6.35 -13.47
C ALA A 143 -41.38 7.68 -14.25
N ARG A 144 -42.04 8.73 -13.74
CA ARG A 144 -41.99 10.07 -14.35
C ARG A 144 -40.58 10.66 -14.38
N GLN A 145 -39.78 10.45 -13.32
CA GLN A 145 -38.38 10.88 -13.31
C GLN A 145 -37.59 10.14 -14.40
N LEU A 146 -37.70 8.81 -14.47
CA LEU A 146 -36.98 7.97 -15.43
C LEU A 146 -37.34 8.29 -16.90
N GLU A 147 -38.58 8.68 -17.18
CA GLU A 147 -39.00 9.11 -18.53
C GLU A 147 -38.26 10.37 -19.01
N SER A 148 -37.84 11.24 -18.09
CA SER A 148 -37.16 12.51 -18.41
C SER A 148 -35.63 12.41 -18.55
N LEU A 149 -35.04 11.29 -18.13
CA LEU A 149 -33.59 11.10 -18.08
C LEU A 149 -33.04 10.47 -19.38
N SER A 150 -31.73 10.46 -19.58
CA SER A 150 -31.12 9.55 -20.57
C SER A 150 -31.20 8.09 -20.12
N LEU A 151 -30.93 7.12 -21.00
CA LEU A 151 -30.92 5.69 -20.64
C LEU A 151 -29.88 5.39 -19.55
N SER A 152 -28.67 5.95 -19.67
CA SER A 152 -27.62 5.78 -18.65
C SER A 152 -27.98 6.40 -17.31
N GLU A 153 -28.60 7.59 -17.30
CA GLU A 153 -29.04 8.25 -16.06
C GLU A 153 -30.24 7.53 -15.42
N SER A 154 -31.14 6.96 -16.24
CA SER A 154 -32.26 6.15 -15.76
C SER A 154 -31.75 4.90 -15.03
N LEU A 155 -30.79 4.20 -15.62
CA LEU A 155 -30.11 3.05 -15.01
C LEU A 155 -29.42 3.41 -13.70
N GLN A 156 -28.64 4.49 -13.68
CA GLN A 156 -28.00 4.97 -12.46
C GLN A 156 -29.04 5.31 -11.37
N ARG A 157 -30.14 5.96 -11.74
CA ARG A 157 -31.21 6.32 -10.81
C ARG A 157 -31.93 5.09 -10.24
N LEU A 158 -32.12 4.04 -11.03
CA LEU A 158 -32.67 2.77 -10.57
C LEU A 158 -31.75 2.12 -9.53
N LEU A 159 -30.44 2.06 -9.80
CA LEU A 159 -29.44 1.54 -8.86
C LEU A 159 -29.43 2.34 -7.54
N ASP A 160 -29.45 3.66 -7.62
CA ASP A 160 -29.46 4.56 -6.45
C ASP A 160 -30.74 4.44 -5.60
N LYS A 161 -31.80 3.85 -6.15
CA LYS A 161 -33.07 3.56 -5.46
C LYS A 161 -33.25 2.09 -5.12
N GLY A 162 -32.25 1.23 -5.35
CA GLY A 162 -32.36 -0.21 -5.09
C GLY A 162 -33.34 -0.94 -6.00
N MET A 163 -33.75 -0.35 -7.14
CA MET A 163 -34.69 -0.95 -8.09
C MET A 163 -33.95 -1.92 -9.04
N PHE A 164 -33.35 -2.98 -8.48
CA PHE A 164 -32.43 -3.86 -9.21
C PHE A 164 -33.09 -4.64 -10.35
N GLU A 165 -34.36 -5.05 -10.22
CA GLU A 165 -35.09 -5.75 -11.27
C GLU A 165 -35.28 -4.86 -12.52
N GLY A 166 -35.69 -3.61 -12.33
CA GLY A 166 -35.78 -2.62 -13.40
C GLY A 166 -34.42 -2.36 -14.07
N ALA A 167 -33.37 -2.25 -13.27
CA ALA A 167 -32.01 -2.07 -13.78
C ALA A 167 -31.54 -3.29 -14.61
N LEU A 168 -31.85 -4.51 -14.17
CA LEU A 168 -31.55 -5.75 -14.88
C LEU A 168 -32.21 -5.77 -16.27
N VAL A 169 -33.49 -5.40 -16.34
CA VAL A 169 -34.25 -5.31 -17.60
C VAL A 169 -33.64 -4.28 -18.54
N ALA A 170 -33.25 -3.11 -18.03
CA ALA A 170 -32.63 -2.06 -18.83
C ALA A 170 -31.24 -2.47 -19.36
N ILE A 171 -30.41 -3.15 -18.55
CA ILE A 171 -29.10 -3.69 -18.98
C ILE A 171 -29.28 -4.72 -20.09
N ASP A 172 -30.23 -5.64 -19.92
CA ASP A 172 -30.58 -6.64 -20.92
C ASP A 172 -30.97 -6.02 -22.27
N GLU A 173 -31.76 -4.95 -22.24
CA GLU A 173 -32.14 -4.24 -23.46
C GLU A 173 -30.94 -3.53 -24.10
N ALA A 174 -30.10 -2.85 -23.31
CA ALA A 174 -28.91 -2.15 -23.78
C ALA A 174 -27.90 -3.10 -24.46
N LYS A 175 -27.68 -4.29 -23.88
CA LYS A 175 -26.86 -5.35 -24.48
C LYS A 175 -27.38 -5.81 -25.81
N ARG A 176 -28.69 -6.09 -25.90
CA ARG A 176 -29.30 -6.57 -27.14
C ARG A 176 -29.26 -5.53 -28.26
N THR A 177 -29.22 -4.25 -27.93
CA THR A 177 -29.04 -3.16 -28.91
C THR A 177 -27.58 -2.84 -29.20
N GLY A 178 -26.61 -3.47 -28.53
CA GLY A 178 -25.19 -3.16 -28.68
C GLY A 178 -24.81 -1.77 -28.15
N ASP A 179 -25.56 -1.21 -27.20
CA ASP A 179 -25.30 0.13 -26.63
C ASP A 179 -24.14 0.10 -25.62
N GLN A 180 -22.92 0.02 -26.16
CA GLN A 180 -21.70 -0.05 -25.35
C GLN A 180 -21.45 1.20 -24.51
N ALA A 181 -21.90 2.37 -24.98
CA ALA A 181 -21.72 3.62 -24.24
C ALA A 181 -22.52 3.60 -22.92
N THR A 182 -23.78 3.15 -22.97
CA THR A 182 -24.60 2.97 -21.76
C THR A 182 -24.00 1.91 -20.84
N LEU A 183 -23.60 0.75 -21.36
CA LEU A 183 -23.01 -0.33 -20.55
C LEU A 183 -21.72 0.12 -19.84
N THR A 184 -20.83 0.83 -20.54
CA THR A 184 -19.58 1.35 -19.96
C THR A 184 -19.85 2.36 -18.85
N ARG A 185 -20.82 3.27 -19.03
CA ARG A 185 -21.21 4.24 -18.00
C ARG A 185 -21.82 3.57 -16.77
N VAL A 186 -22.61 2.52 -16.96
CA VAL A 186 -23.20 1.76 -15.85
C VAL A 186 -22.14 0.98 -15.11
N ALA A 187 -21.20 0.33 -15.81
CA ALA A 187 -20.05 -0.36 -15.19
C ALA A 187 -19.24 0.61 -14.29
N SER A 188 -18.93 1.81 -14.80
CA SER A 188 -18.26 2.86 -14.02
C SER A 188 -19.10 3.35 -12.82
N SER A 189 -20.43 3.38 -12.95
CA SER A 189 -21.32 3.77 -11.85
C SER A 189 -21.41 2.70 -10.77
N LEU A 190 -21.43 1.41 -11.17
CA LEU A 190 -21.32 0.27 -10.25
C LEU A 190 -20.01 0.33 -9.48
N GLN A 191 -18.87 0.56 -10.14
CA GLN A 191 -17.57 0.74 -9.47
C GLN A 191 -17.59 1.86 -8.43
N ARG A 192 -18.21 3.01 -8.75
CA ARG A 192 -18.26 4.19 -7.86
C ARG A 192 -19.34 4.13 -6.77
N GLY A 193 -20.18 3.09 -6.76
CA GLY A 193 -21.30 2.96 -5.81
C GLY A 193 -21.41 1.60 -5.14
N PHE A 194 -20.49 0.66 -5.41
CA PHE A 194 -20.66 -0.74 -5.08
C PHE A 194 -21.02 -1.02 -3.61
N PRO A 195 -20.30 -0.49 -2.59
CA PRO A 195 -20.66 -0.69 -1.19
C PRO A 195 -22.07 -0.23 -0.83
N PHE A 196 -22.53 0.89 -1.39
CA PHE A 196 -23.89 1.39 -1.17
C PHE A 196 -24.93 0.45 -1.79
N TYR A 197 -24.69 -0.04 -3.01
CA TYR A 197 -25.61 -0.97 -3.66
C TYR A 197 -25.67 -2.32 -2.95
N ILE A 198 -24.54 -2.81 -2.42
CA ILE A 198 -24.51 -4.01 -1.58
C ILE A 198 -25.36 -3.82 -0.32
N ARG A 199 -25.24 -2.67 0.37
CA ARG A 199 -26.06 -2.38 1.55
C ARG A 199 -27.54 -2.34 1.22
N LEU A 200 -27.93 -1.62 0.16
CA LEU A 200 -29.32 -1.57 -0.30
C LEU A 200 -29.87 -2.96 -0.64
N ALA A 201 -29.09 -3.77 -1.37
CA ALA A 201 -29.48 -5.13 -1.72
C ALA A 201 -29.58 -6.04 -0.48
N ASN A 202 -28.71 -5.85 0.52
CA ASN A 202 -28.75 -6.60 1.77
C ASN A 202 -29.98 -6.24 2.61
N GLU A 203 -30.27 -4.95 2.76
CA GLU A 203 -31.41 -4.45 3.54
C GLU A 203 -32.77 -4.81 2.89
N ALA A 204 -32.82 -4.86 1.55
CA ALA A 204 -34.01 -5.25 0.81
C ALA A 204 -34.16 -6.77 0.59
N ASP A 205 -33.21 -7.59 1.07
CA ASP A 205 -33.13 -9.03 0.78
C ASP A 205 -33.10 -9.35 -0.74
N GLN A 206 -32.40 -8.50 -1.50
CA GLN A 206 -32.25 -8.55 -2.95
C GLN A 206 -30.81 -8.85 -3.39
N ILE A 207 -29.98 -9.45 -2.51
CA ILE A 207 -28.57 -9.73 -2.81
C ILE A 207 -28.43 -10.62 -4.05
N GLU A 208 -29.35 -11.56 -4.25
CA GLU A 208 -29.39 -12.43 -5.41
C GLU A 208 -29.66 -11.68 -6.72
N LEU A 209 -30.56 -10.69 -6.69
CA LEU A 209 -30.86 -9.83 -7.83
C LEU A 209 -29.68 -8.91 -8.16
N PHE A 210 -28.98 -8.39 -7.15
CA PHE A 210 -27.78 -7.60 -7.36
C PHE A 210 -26.63 -8.45 -7.91
N ALA A 211 -26.43 -9.65 -7.39
CA ALA A 211 -25.46 -10.62 -7.91
C ALA A 211 -25.74 -10.99 -9.37
N ASP A 212 -27.02 -11.10 -9.71
CA ASP A 212 -27.49 -11.26 -11.08
C ASP A 212 -27.10 -10.07 -11.95
N LEU A 213 -27.37 -8.85 -11.49
CA LEU A 213 -27.00 -7.61 -12.19
C LEU A 213 -25.50 -7.52 -12.47
N ILE A 214 -24.66 -7.86 -11.49
CA ILE A 214 -23.20 -7.89 -11.67
C ILE A 214 -22.80 -8.93 -12.73
N ASP A 215 -23.43 -10.10 -12.78
CA ASP A 215 -23.18 -11.07 -13.84
C ASP A 215 -23.56 -10.54 -15.23
N ARG A 216 -24.69 -9.84 -15.35
CA ARG A 216 -25.03 -9.17 -16.62
C ARG A 216 -24.02 -8.06 -16.91
N MET A 217 -23.33 -7.48 -15.94
CA MET A 217 -22.31 -6.46 -16.19
C MET A 217 -20.87 -6.99 -16.22
N ALA A 218 -20.65 -8.31 -16.13
CA ALA A 218 -19.34 -8.95 -16.11
C ALA A 218 -18.64 -8.94 -17.48
N ILE A 219 -18.37 -7.73 -18.00
CA ILE A 219 -17.74 -7.45 -19.31
C ILE A 219 -16.27 -7.02 -19.17
N THR A 220 -15.79 -6.82 -17.95
CA THR A 220 -14.39 -6.49 -17.61
C THR A 220 -13.84 -7.52 -16.61
N SER A 221 -12.52 -7.63 -16.49
CA SER A 221 -11.84 -8.47 -15.48
C SER A 221 -12.36 -8.17 -14.08
N ASP A 222 -12.51 -6.89 -13.77
CA ASP A 222 -12.85 -6.39 -12.45
C ASP A 222 -14.26 -6.83 -12.02
N LEU A 223 -15.21 -6.76 -12.96
CA LEU A 223 -16.59 -7.18 -12.70
C LEU A 223 -16.75 -8.70 -12.74
N ILE A 224 -15.93 -9.42 -13.52
CA ILE A 224 -15.89 -10.89 -13.49
C ILE A 224 -15.36 -11.39 -12.14
N VAL A 225 -14.27 -10.82 -11.64
CA VAL A 225 -13.73 -11.14 -10.31
C VAL A 225 -14.74 -10.82 -9.22
N SER A 226 -15.33 -9.62 -9.27
CA SER A 226 -16.39 -9.18 -8.36
C SER A 226 -17.58 -10.14 -8.34
N ARG A 227 -18.07 -10.54 -9.53
CA ARG A 227 -19.16 -11.51 -9.69
C ARG A 227 -18.82 -12.84 -9.03
N ASN A 228 -17.69 -13.44 -9.40
CA ASN A 228 -17.32 -14.79 -8.95
C ASN A 228 -17.27 -14.89 -7.43
N GLN A 229 -16.70 -13.86 -6.79
CA GLN A 229 -16.59 -13.81 -5.34
C GLN A 229 -17.94 -13.60 -4.67
N LEU A 230 -18.75 -12.68 -5.19
CA LEU A 230 -20.09 -12.47 -4.65
C LEU A 230 -20.95 -13.73 -4.78
N TRP A 231 -20.87 -14.44 -5.91
CA TRP A 231 -21.57 -15.71 -6.13
C TRP A 231 -21.10 -16.82 -5.20
N ALA A 232 -19.78 -16.94 -4.99
CA ALA A 232 -19.22 -17.88 -4.02
C ALA A 232 -19.72 -17.58 -2.60
N MET A 233 -19.78 -16.31 -2.20
CA MET A 233 -20.26 -15.89 -0.88
C MET A 233 -21.75 -16.17 -0.64
N ILE A 234 -22.60 -16.10 -1.67
CA ILE A 234 -24.05 -16.36 -1.55
C ILE A 234 -24.43 -17.82 -1.88
N GLY A 235 -23.46 -18.68 -2.21
CA GLY A 235 -23.70 -20.10 -2.45
C GLY A 235 -24.28 -20.42 -3.84
N LYS A 236 -24.09 -19.55 -4.84
CA LYS A 236 -24.52 -19.76 -6.24
C LYS A 236 -23.67 -20.79 -7.03
N GLY A 237 -22.69 -21.44 -6.39
CA GLY A 237 -21.86 -22.50 -6.96
C GLY A 237 -20.49 -22.04 -7.51
N ASP A 238 -19.65 -22.98 -7.95
CA ASP A 238 -18.34 -22.69 -8.56
C ASP A 238 -18.50 -22.24 -10.02
N VAL A 239 -18.26 -20.96 -10.24
CA VAL A 239 -18.45 -20.28 -11.53
C VAL A 239 -17.15 -19.78 -12.15
N SER A 240 -16.01 -20.25 -11.64
CA SER A 240 -14.70 -19.95 -12.20
C SER A 240 -14.54 -20.41 -13.66
N ASN A 241 -15.39 -21.34 -14.14
CA ASN A 241 -15.46 -21.76 -15.55
C ASN A 241 -16.36 -20.87 -16.44
N VAL A 242 -17.17 -19.98 -15.85
CA VAL A 242 -18.12 -19.12 -16.59
C VAL A 242 -17.41 -17.82 -16.96
N ILE A 243 -17.12 -17.61 -18.25
CA ILE A 243 -16.45 -16.39 -18.72
C ILE A 243 -17.48 -15.51 -19.41
N GLY A 244 -17.58 -14.28 -18.93
CA GLY A 244 -18.68 -13.39 -19.29
C GLY A 244 -19.98 -13.77 -18.60
N PRO A 245 -21.08 -13.03 -18.86
CA PRO A 245 -22.39 -13.28 -18.26
C PRO A 245 -22.85 -14.71 -18.52
N THR A 246 -23.48 -15.37 -17.54
CA THR A 246 -24.29 -16.55 -17.87
C THR A 246 -25.28 -16.12 -18.94
N GLN A 247 -25.23 -16.74 -20.13
CA GLN A 247 -26.24 -16.48 -21.14
C GLN A 247 -27.57 -16.87 -20.52
N GLY A 248 -28.46 -15.90 -20.29
CA GLY A 248 -29.86 -16.24 -20.10
C GLY A 248 -30.30 -17.05 -21.31
N ASP A 249 -30.87 -18.23 -21.08
CA ASP A 249 -31.26 -19.26 -22.05
C ASP A 249 -32.18 -18.75 -23.19
N GLY A 250 -31.66 -17.89 -24.06
CA GLY A 250 -32.45 -17.18 -25.05
C GLY A 250 -31.67 -16.09 -25.78
N ALA A 251 -30.74 -16.50 -26.66
CA ALA A 251 -30.66 -16.05 -28.05
C ALA A 251 -29.29 -16.37 -28.67
N GLY A 252 -29.28 -17.37 -29.55
CA GLY A 252 -28.46 -17.39 -30.76
C GLY A 252 -26.95 -17.55 -30.58
N GLN A 253 -26.47 -18.72 -31.02
CA GLN A 253 -25.30 -18.80 -31.90
C GLN A 253 -25.57 -17.97 -33.17
N GLY A 254 -25.70 -16.65 -33.03
CA GLY A 254 -25.55 -15.71 -34.11
C GLY A 254 -24.07 -15.64 -34.37
N ASP A 255 -23.65 -16.28 -35.44
CA ASP A 255 -22.33 -16.23 -36.02
C ASP A 255 -21.83 -14.76 -36.07
N VAL A 256 -21.10 -14.33 -35.02
CA VAL A 256 -20.41 -13.03 -35.00
C VAL A 256 -19.16 -13.21 -35.86
N THR A 257 -19.38 -13.32 -37.17
CA THR A 257 -18.36 -13.48 -38.22
C THR A 257 -17.55 -12.21 -38.47
N GLY A 258 -17.47 -11.30 -37.49
CA GLY A 258 -16.87 -9.97 -37.67
C GLY A 258 -15.99 -9.45 -36.54
N GLN A 259 -15.89 -10.13 -35.39
CA GLN A 259 -14.98 -9.72 -34.29
C GLN A 259 -13.77 -10.65 -34.26
N GLY A 260 -12.88 -10.42 -35.25
CA GLY A 260 -11.70 -11.23 -35.51
C GLY A 260 -10.65 -11.09 -34.42
N LEU A 261 -10.07 -12.22 -34.01
CA LEU A 261 -8.88 -12.41 -33.17
C LEU A 261 -8.84 -11.66 -31.80
N ASP A 262 -8.94 -10.34 -31.76
CA ASP A 262 -8.83 -9.50 -30.56
C ASP A 262 -9.88 -9.85 -29.50
N ALA A 263 -11.15 -10.02 -29.90
CA ALA A 263 -12.22 -10.43 -28.98
C ALA A 263 -12.03 -11.86 -28.42
N ARG A 264 -11.31 -12.73 -29.14
CA ARG A 264 -10.96 -14.07 -28.65
C ARG A 264 -9.81 -14.02 -27.65
N ILE A 265 -8.79 -13.19 -27.91
CA ILE A 265 -7.64 -12.96 -27.04
C ILE A 265 -8.11 -12.35 -25.71
N ASP A 266 -8.96 -11.31 -25.76
CA ASP A 266 -9.54 -10.68 -24.57
C ASP A 266 -10.32 -11.70 -23.72
N ASN A 267 -11.09 -12.59 -24.35
CA ASN A 267 -11.85 -13.62 -23.63
C ASN A 267 -10.95 -14.66 -22.96
N GLN A 268 -9.84 -15.09 -23.59
CA GLN A 268 -8.88 -15.99 -22.95
C GLN A 268 -8.18 -15.32 -21.76
N ARG A 269 -7.75 -14.06 -21.88
CA ARG A 269 -7.15 -13.31 -20.77
C ARG A 269 -8.11 -13.22 -19.57
N LEU A 270 -9.37 -12.87 -19.81
CA LEU A 270 -10.40 -12.83 -18.77
C LEU A 270 -10.60 -14.19 -18.09
N LYS A 271 -10.55 -15.29 -18.88
CA LYS A 271 -10.63 -16.66 -18.34
C LYS A 271 -9.45 -16.99 -17.44
N VAL A 272 -8.22 -16.69 -17.88
CA VAL A 272 -6.99 -16.93 -17.09
C VAL A 272 -7.07 -16.20 -15.75
N ILE A 273 -7.44 -14.91 -15.77
CA ILE A 273 -7.59 -14.09 -14.55
C ILE A 273 -8.65 -14.69 -13.62
N ALA A 274 -9.83 -15.05 -14.15
CA ALA A 274 -10.91 -15.62 -13.35
C ALA A 274 -10.52 -16.95 -12.67
N LEU A 275 -9.78 -17.81 -13.38
CA LEU A 275 -9.26 -19.06 -12.85
C LEU A 275 -8.15 -18.84 -11.82
N ALA A 276 -7.22 -17.90 -12.07
CA ALA A 276 -6.15 -17.57 -11.15
C ALA A 276 -6.69 -17.03 -9.82
N VAL A 277 -7.66 -16.10 -9.86
CA VAL A 277 -8.32 -15.56 -8.66
C VAL A 277 -9.13 -16.60 -7.90
N ALA A 278 -9.65 -17.62 -8.60
CA ALA A 278 -10.31 -18.77 -8.00
C ALA A 278 -9.31 -19.82 -7.46
N ASN A 279 -8.01 -19.51 -7.43
CA ASN A 279 -6.94 -20.42 -7.01
C ASN A 279 -6.86 -21.71 -7.86
N ARG A 280 -7.23 -21.63 -9.15
CA ARG A 280 -7.16 -22.72 -10.14
C ARG A 280 -6.08 -22.43 -11.17
N LEU A 281 -4.85 -22.22 -10.69
CA LEU A 281 -3.72 -21.81 -11.53
C LEU A 281 -3.32 -22.85 -12.57
N ASP A 282 -3.51 -24.15 -12.30
CA ASP A 282 -3.23 -25.22 -13.29
C ASP A 282 -4.16 -25.11 -14.52
N ASP A 283 -5.45 -24.83 -14.29
CA ASP A 283 -6.41 -24.61 -15.37
C ASP A 283 -6.13 -23.30 -16.11
N ALA A 284 -5.71 -22.25 -15.38
CA ALA A 284 -5.31 -20.98 -15.96
C ALA A 284 -4.09 -21.17 -16.90
N THR A 285 -3.11 -21.95 -16.47
CA THR A 285 -1.92 -22.35 -17.24
C THR A 285 -2.33 -23.12 -18.49
N ALA A 286 -3.20 -24.12 -18.37
CA ALA A 286 -3.68 -24.90 -19.52
C ALA A 286 -4.38 -24.02 -20.56
N VAL A 287 -5.13 -23.02 -20.12
CA VAL A 287 -5.77 -22.02 -20.99
C VAL A 287 -4.73 -21.14 -21.66
N ALA A 288 -3.74 -20.63 -20.93
CA ALA A 288 -2.67 -19.79 -21.46
C ALA A 288 -1.83 -20.55 -22.52
N VAL A 289 -1.48 -21.81 -22.25
CA VAL A 289 -0.79 -22.70 -23.21
C VAL A 289 -1.60 -22.84 -24.50
N LYS A 290 -2.91 -23.10 -24.39
CA LYS A 290 -3.80 -23.23 -25.56
C LYS A 290 -3.95 -21.92 -26.34
N ALA A 291 -3.81 -20.79 -25.67
CA ALA A 291 -3.85 -19.46 -26.29
C ALA A 291 -2.52 -19.07 -26.94
N GLU A 292 -1.44 -19.83 -26.72
CA GLU A 292 -0.07 -19.52 -27.17
C GLU A 292 0.42 -18.14 -26.65
N ASP A 293 -0.10 -17.68 -25.51
CA ASP A 293 0.23 -16.39 -24.91
C ASP A 293 1.34 -16.56 -23.85
N GLN A 294 2.57 -16.21 -24.23
CA GLN A 294 3.76 -16.37 -23.39
C GLN A 294 3.74 -15.45 -22.15
N GLU A 295 3.09 -14.29 -22.22
CA GLU A 295 3.00 -13.37 -21.09
C GLU A 295 2.05 -13.92 -20.03
N LEU A 296 0.88 -14.42 -20.44
CA LEU A 296 -0.05 -15.08 -19.52
C LEU A 296 0.56 -16.33 -18.90
N LEU A 297 1.29 -17.13 -19.69
CA LEU A 297 1.96 -18.34 -19.20
C LEU A 297 3.05 -18.00 -18.16
N ARG A 298 3.85 -16.97 -18.42
CA ARG A 298 4.88 -16.47 -17.49
C ARG A 298 4.26 -16.07 -16.14
N VAL A 299 3.17 -15.29 -16.17
CA VAL A 299 2.49 -14.86 -14.93
C VAL A 299 1.86 -16.03 -14.18
N CYS A 300 1.29 -17.02 -14.89
CA CYS A 300 0.76 -18.23 -14.25
C CYS A 300 1.85 -19.01 -13.51
N HIS A 301 2.99 -19.29 -14.15
CA HIS A 301 4.11 -19.97 -13.50
C HIS A 301 4.69 -19.18 -12.33
N LEU A 302 4.75 -17.85 -12.45
CA LEU A 302 5.18 -16.97 -11.36
C LEU A 302 4.23 -17.09 -10.15
N LEU A 303 2.91 -17.04 -10.36
CA LEU A 303 1.92 -17.19 -9.29
C LEU A 303 1.90 -18.60 -8.67
N GLN A 304 2.19 -19.65 -9.46
CA GLN A 304 2.30 -21.03 -8.98
C GLN A 304 3.59 -21.29 -8.19
N GLY A 305 4.63 -20.49 -8.42
CA GLY A 305 5.97 -20.81 -7.93
C GLY A 305 6.65 -21.93 -8.73
N ASP A 306 6.24 -22.15 -9.99
CA ASP A 306 6.81 -23.15 -10.90
C ASP A 306 8.14 -22.67 -11.51
N TRP A 307 9.08 -22.33 -10.63
CA TRP A 307 10.34 -21.69 -10.99
C TRP A 307 11.19 -22.51 -11.97
N ALA A 308 11.16 -23.84 -11.87
CA ALA A 308 11.94 -24.71 -12.75
C ALA A 308 11.44 -24.68 -14.21
N GLU A 309 10.13 -24.80 -14.42
CA GLU A 309 9.56 -24.74 -15.78
C GLU A 309 9.69 -23.34 -16.35
N LEU A 310 9.45 -22.30 -15.54
CA LEU A 310 9.65 -20.92 -15.95
C LEU A 310 11.09 -20.66 -16.42
N ALA A 311 12.10 -21.13 -15.68
CA ALA A 311 13.50 -21.00 -16.05
C ALA A 311 13.80 -21.66 -17.39
N LYS A 312 13.27 -22.87 -17.60
CA LYS A 312 13.46 -23.63 -18.83
C LYS A 312 12.79 -22.95 -20.03
N THR A 313 11.50 -22.59 -19.93
CA THR A 313 10.75 -21.95 -21.02
C THR A 313 11.38 -20.61 -21.40
N GLN A 314 11.76 -19.78 -20.41
CA GLN A 314 12.41 -18.50 -20.69
C GLN A 314 13.81 -18.69 -21.30
N ALA A 315 14.57 -19.71 -20.91
CA ALA A 315 15.85 -20.02 -21.54
C ALA A 315 15.70 -20.50 -22.99
N GLU A 316 14.66 -21.28 -23.30
CA GLU A 316 14.33 -21.68 -24.68
C GLU A 316 13.97 -20.46 -25.54
N LEU A 317 13.14 -19.54 -25.03
CA LEU A 317 12.80 -18.29 -25.70
C LEU A 317 14.05 -17.40 -25.91
N ALA A 318 14.88 -17.24 -24.88
CA ALA A 318 16.13 -16.47 -24.95
C ALA A 318 17.09 -16.99 -26.02
N ARG A 319 17.18 -18.32 -26.20
CA ARG A 319 18.02 -18.96 -27.23
C ARG A 319 17.39 -18.90 -28.62
N GLY A 320 16.08 -18.73 -28.71
CA GLY A 320 15.33 -18.63 -29.97
C GLY A 320 15.43 -17.26 -30.65
N VAL A 321 15.82 -16.23 -29.91
CA VAL A 321 15.98 -14.85 -30.41
C VAL A 321 17.45 -14.50 -30.65
N ALA A 322 17.70 -13.37 -31.33
CA ALA A 322 19.07 -12.94 -31.63
C ALA A 322 19.86 -12.67 -30.35
N ALA A 323 21.06 -13.24 -30.23
CA ALA A 323 21.94 -12.99 -29.10
C ALA A 323 22.23 -11.50 -28.96
N SER A 324 22.04 -10.95 -27.75
CA SER A 324 22.15 -9.52 -27.44
C SER A 324 20.98 -8.63 -27.90
N SER A 325 19.82 -9.20 -28.24
CA SER A 325 18.59 -8.43 -28.38
C SER A 325 18.01 -8.05 -27.02
N ASP A 326 17.24 -6.96 -27.00
CA ASP A 326 16.44 -6.50 -25.87
C ASP A 326 15.50 -7.61 -25.34
N GLU A 327 14.89 -8.38 -26.25
CA GLU A 327 14.05 -9.53 -25.93
C GLU A 327 14.84 -10.66 -25.26
N ALA A 328 16.06 -10.94 -25.73
CA ALA A 328 16.95 -11.92 -25.11
C ALA A 328 17.32 -11.50 -23.68
N ASP A 329 17.64 -10.21 -23.47
CA ASP A 329 17.99 -9.67 -22.16
C ASP A 329 16.82 -9.77 -21.16
N ARG A 330 15.59 -9.50 -21.63
CA ARG A 330 14.37 -9.72 -20.84
C ARG A 330 14.18 -11.18 -20.46
N HIS A 331 14.31 -12.11 -21.41
CA HIS A 331 14.17 -13.54 -21.10
C HIS A 331 15.26 -14.04 -20.14
N TRP A 332 16.53 -13.68 -20.36
CA TRP A 332 17.62 -14.05 -19.46
C TRP A 332 17.45 -13.46 -18.04
N ALA A 333 16.85 -12.28 -17.91
CA ALA A 333 16.49 -11.71 -16.61
C ALA A 333 15.49 -12.62 -15.87
N TYR A 334 14.42 -13.08 -16.54
CA TYR A 334 13.49 -14.05 -15.95
C TYR A 334 14.14 -15.41 -15.68
N VAL A 335 15.08 -15.87 -16.52
CA VAL A 335 15.87 -17.09 -16.22
C VAL A 335 16.66 -16.91 -14.94
N LEU A 336 17.35 -15.78 -14.72
CA LEU A 336 18.12 -15.56 -13.49
C LEU A 336 17.23 -15.55 -12.24
N VAL A 337 16.08 -14.88 -12.32
CA VAL A 337 15.05 -14.86 -11.26
C VAL A 337 14.58 -16.27 -10.93
N SER A 338 14.16 -17.02 -11.94
CA SER A 338 13.55 -18.33 -11.75
C SER A 338 14.56 -19.43 -11.42
N ALA A 339 15.72 -19.48 -12.09
CA ALA A 339 16.79 -20.45 -11.81
C ALA A 339 17.36 -20.31 -10.39
N SER A 340 17.49 -19.07 -9.89
CA SER A 340 17.92 -18.83 -8.50
C SER A 340 16.93 -19.37 -7.46
N ARG A 341 15.64 -19.46 -7.82
CA ARG A 341 14.57 -19.95 -6.94
C ARG A 341 14.37 -21.47 -7.07
N SER A 342 14.58 -22.03 -8.26
CA SER A 342 14.52 -23.48 -8.48
C SER A 342 15.78 -24.23 -8.05
N GLY A 343 16.91 -23.51 -7.83
CA GLY A 343 18.20 -24.12 -7.52
C GLY A 343 18.93 -24.68 -8.75
N ASP A 344 18.58 -24.24 -9.96
CA ASP A 344 19.28 -24.64 -11.18
C ASP A 344 20.54 -23.77 -11.40
N ASP A 345 21.65 -24.21 -10.82
CA ASP A 345 22.93 -23.50 -10.91
C ASP A 345 23.48 -23.40 -12.35
N ALA A 346 23.12 -24.33 -13.23
CA ALA A 346 23.56 -24.33 -14.62
C ALA A 346 22.88 -23.21 -15.40
N LEU A 347 21.54 -23.13 -15.33
CA LEU A 347 20.78 -22.04 -15.95
C LEU A 347 21.09 -20.69 -15.29
N ARG A 348 21.28 -20.65 -13.97
CA ARG A 348 21.71 -19.44 -13.25
C ARG A 348 23.03 -18.92 -13.81
N SER A 349 24.03 -19.79 -13.96
CA SER A 349 25.35 -19.41 -14.48
C SER A 349 25.29 -18.96 -15.94
N GLU A 350 24.47 -19.62 -16.75
CA GLU A 350 24.23 -19.21 -18.15
C GLU A 350 23.56 -17.84 -18.23
N ALA A 351 22.55 -17.57 -17.40
CA ALA A 351 21.88 -16.28 -17.34
C ALA A 351 22.83 -15.16 -16.90
N ILE A 352 23.63 -15.36 -15.86
CA ILE A 352 24.63 -14.39 -15.40
C ILE A 352 25.60 -14.05 -16.53
N LYS A 353 26.10 -15.06 -17.25
CA LYS A 353 27.00 -14.86 -18.38
C LYS A 353 26.37 -14.02 -19.48
N ASN A 354 25.12 -14.29 -19.83
CA ASN A 354 24.42 -13.56 -20.89
C ASN A 354 24.06 -12.13 -20.47
N LEU A 355 23.74 -11.89 -19.20
CA LEU A 355 23.39 -10.57 -18.67
C LEU A 355 24.63 -9.72 -18.33
N SER A 356 25.80 -10.31 -18.15
CA SER A 356 27.06 -9.61 -17.81
C SER A 356 27.50 -8.61 -18.88
N PHE A 357 28.31 -7.63 -18.49
CA PHE A 357 28.81 -6.55 -19.34
C PHE A 357 29.37 -7.03 -20.69
N ARG A 358 29.02 -6.31 -21.77
CA ARG A 358 29.49 -6.50 -23.14
C ARG A 358 30.24 -5.24 -23.57
N GLU A 359 31.26 -5.36 -24.42
CA GLU A 359 31.98 -4.18 -24.92
C GLU A 359 31.06 -3.19 -25.66
N SER A 360 30.00 -3.69 -26.30
CA SER A 360 28.96 -2.87 -26.95
C SER A 360 28.15 -2.01 -25.98
N ASP A 361 28.20 -2.29 -24.66
CA ASP A 361 27.45 -1.55 -23.65
C ASP A 361 28.15 -0.26 -23.23
N ALA A 362 29.46 -0.09 -23.55
CA ALA A 362 30.29 1.00 -23.05
C ALA A 362 29.73 2.40 -23.36
N ASP A 363 29.04 2.55 -24.49
CA ASP A 363 28.45 3.82 -24.96
C ASP A 363 26.95 3.95 -24.64
N ARG A 364 26.32 2.96 -24.00
CA ARG A 364 24.87 2.97 -23.66
C ARG A 364 24.64 3.53 -22.25
N ASP A 365 23.75 4.52 -22.11
CA ASP A 365 23.37 5.07 -20.80
C ASP A 365 22.19 4.29 -20.20
N SER A 366 22.37 3.69 -19.03
CA SER A 366 21.32 2.96 -18.31
C SER A 366 20.15 3.83 -17.81
N ARG A 367 20.16 5.16 -17.99
CA ARG A 367 19.00 6.05 -17.79
C ARG A 367 18.06 6.02 -18.99
N GLU A 368 18.63 5.99 -20.18
CA GLU A 368 17.87 6.01 -21.43
C GLU A 368 17.52 4.59 -21.88
N ASP A 369 18.37 3.63 -21.53
CA ASP A 369 18.26 2.26 -21.96
C ASP A 369 17.64 1.34 -20.91
N ALA A 370 16.41 0.90 -21.15
CA ALA A 370 15.67 0.03 -20.24
C ALA A 370 16.31 -1.36 -20.06
N TYR A 371 17.02 -1.88 -21.06
CA TYR A 371 17.55 -3.24 -21.03
C TYR A 371 18.93 -3.30 -20.37
N ILE A 372 19.78 -2.29 -20.59
CA ILE A 372 20.99 -2.12 -19.77
C ILE A 372 20.62 -1.98 -18.29
N ARG A 373 19.55 -1.22 -18.01
CA ARG A 373 19.02 -1.05 -16.67
C ARG A 373 18.51 -2.35 -16.06
N LEU A 374 17.65 -3.08 -16.77
CA LEU A 374 17.14 -4.39 -16.35
C LEU A 374 18.27 -5.36 -15.99
N ARG A 375 19.32 -5.43 -16.82
CA ARG A 375 20.45 -6.34 -16.60
C ARG A 375 21.17 -6.10 -15.28
N TRP A 376 21.60 -4.87 -15.01
CA TRP A 376 22.31 -4.59 -13.75
C TRP A 376 21.38 -4.71 -12.54
N GLN A 377 20.11 -4.34 -12.66
CA GLN A 377 19.12 -4.47 -11.58
C GLN A 377 18.95 -5.92 -11.16
N VAL A 378 18.70 -6.83 -12.12
CA VAL A 378 18.50 -8.25 -11.82
C VAL A 378 19.78 -8.91 -11.33
N LEU A 379 20.95 -8.55 -11.85
CA LEU A 379 22.23 -9.02 -11.31
C LEU A 379 22.43 -8.57 -9.85
N ALA A 380 22.17 -7.30 -9.55
CA ALA A 380 22.27 -6.77 -8.19
C ALA A 380 21.32 -7.49 -7.23
N MET A 381 20.08 -7.77 -7.66
CA MET A 381 19.07 -8.50 -6.88
C MET A 381 19.49 -9.91 -6.47
N HIS A 382 20.41 -10.53 -7.21
CA HIS A 382 20.88 -11.89 -6.95
C HIS A 382 22.30 -11.94 -6.39
N GLY A 383 22.81 -10.80 -5.90
CA GLY A 383 24.13 -10.68 -5.26
C GLY A 383 25.31 -10.64 -6.23
N GLU A 384 25.06 -10.54 -7.55
CA GLU A 384 26.10 -10.44 -8.58
C GLU A 384 26.58 -8.98 -8.74
N ILE A 385 27.02 -8.38 -7.61
CA ILE A 385 27.31 -6.95 -7.49
C ILE A 385 28.42 -6.52 -8.45
N ASP A 386 29.47 -7.31 -8.61
CA ASP A 386 30.57 -6.99 -9.54
C ASP A 386 30.09 -6.92 -11.00
N ALA A 387 29.25 -7.85 -11.41
CA ALA A 387 28.69 -7.88 -12.75
C ALA A 387 27.75 -6.68 -12.98
N ALA A 388 26.91 -6.36 -12.00
CA ALA A 388 26.04 -5.17 -12.04
C ALA A 388 26.85 -3.87 -12.10
N VAL A 389 27.89 -3.73 -11.26
CA VAL A 389 28.80 -2.58 -11.23
C VAL A 389 29.53 -2.42 -12.57
N ALA A 390 30.01 -3.51 -13.17
CA ALA A 390 30.68 -3.46 -14.48
C ALA A 390 29.78 -2.88 -15.57
N ILE A 391 28.47 -3.14 -15.53
CA ILE A 391 27.49 -2.61 -16.48
C ILE A 391 27.20 -1.13 -16.27
N VAL A 392 26.96 -0.71 -15.02
CA VAL A 392 26.47 0.64 -14.74
C VAL A 392 27.59 1.67 -14.57
N LYS A 393 28.80 1.26 -14.16
CA LYS A 393 29.93 2.15 -13.91
C LYS A 393 30.35 3.04 -15.08
N PRO A 394 30.39 2.57 -16.36
CA PRO A 394 30.83 3.40 -17.49
C PRO A 394 29.96 4.64 -17.72
N SER A 395 28.64 4.49 -17.62
CA SER A 395 27.69 5.58 -17.85
C SER A 395 27.25 6.29 -16.57
N GLN A 396 27.16 5.57 -15.45
CA GLN A 396 26.62 6.05 -14.17
C GLN A 396 27.45 5.57 -12.97
N PRO A 397 28.67 6.12 -12.78
CA PRO A 397 29.59 5.71 -11.72
C PRO A 397 29.01 5.88 -10.31
N LEU A 398 28.18 6.91 -10.07
CA LEU A 398 27.63 7.14 -8.73
C LEU A 398 26.57 6.09 -8.33
N ILE A 399 25.85 5.51 -9.30
CA ILE A 399 24.99 4.34 -9.04
C ILE A 399 25.85 3.12 -8.70
N ALA A 400 26.96 2.90 -9.42
CA ALA A 400 27.90 1.83 -9.06
C ALA A 400 28.44 1.99 -7.63
N ALA A 401 28.78 3.22 -7.22
CA ALA A 401 29.20 3.51 -5.85
C ALA A 401 28.09 3.21 -4.82
N GLU A 402 26.83 3.52 -5.13
CA GLU A 402 25.69 3.20 -4.27
C GLU A 402 25.51 1.68 -4.10
N LEU A 403 25.60 0.89 -5.17
CA LEU A 403 25.52 -0.59 -5.10
C LEU A 403 26.67 -1.20 -4.29
N LEU A 404 27.90 -0.73 -4.50
CA LEU A 404 29.06 -1.17 -3.71
C LEU A 404 28.90 -0.82 -2.24
N SER A 405 28.35 0.35 -1.95
CA SER A 405 28.10 0.76 -0.58
C SER A 405 27.10 -0.15 0.13
N GLN A 406 25.97 -0.48 -0.52
CA GLN A 406 24.97 -1.38 0.07
C GLN A 406 25.50 -2.80 0.33
N SER A 407 26.51 -3.24 -0.42
CA SER A 407 27.18 -4.54 -0.21
C SER A 407 28.39 -4.48 0.74
N GLY A 408 28.59 -3.36 1.43
CA GLY A 408 29.66 -3.17 2.43
C GLY A 408 31.04 -2.83 1.85
N ARG A 409 31.16 -2.55 0.54
CA ARG A 409 32.42 -2.28 -0.17
C ARG A 409 32.71 -0.78 -0.29
N LEU A 410 32.70 -0.08 0.85
CA LEU A 410 32.78 1.38 0.90
C LEU A 410 34.07 1.96 0.30
N THR A 411 35.23 1.30 0.45
CA THR A 411 36.49 1.81 -0.14
C THR A 411 36.41 1.92 -1.65
N GLU A 412 35.83 0.93 -2.32
CA GLU A 412 35.63 0.96 -3.77
C GLU A 412 34.58 2.00 -4.16
N ALA A 413 33.51 2.15 -3.36
CA ALA A 413 32.51 3.18 -3.57
C ALA A 413 33.10 4.60 -3.49
N PHE A 414 33.94 4.88 -2.48
CA PHE A 414 34.67 6.14 -2.36
C PHE A 414 35.61 6.38 -3.55
N ALA A 415 36.33 5.35 -3.99
CA ALA A 415 37.21 5.44 -5.15
C ALA A 415 36.43 5.80 -6.44
N ILE A 416 35.25 5.23 -6.64
CA ILE A 416 34.37 5.58 -7.78
C ILE A 416 33.81 7.01 -7.63
N ALA A 417 33.48 7.42 -6.40
CA ALA A 417 33.05 8.79 -6.12
C ALA A 417 34.20 9.82 -6.24
N GLY A 418 35.44 9.38 -6.50
CA GLY A 418 36.60 10.24 -6.69
C GLY A 418 37.17 10.82 -5.40
N VAL A 419 36.89 10.20 -4.24
CA VAL A 419 37.30 10.68 -2.92
C VAL A 419 38.10 9.61 -2.20
N LYS A 420 39.16 10.02 -1.50
CA LYS A 420 39.96 9.14 -0.66
C LYS A 420 39.52 9.25 0.80
N PRO A 421 39.10 8.16 1.47
CA PRO A 421 38.65 8.19 2.86
C PRO A 421 39.69 8.76 3.85
N ASP A 422 40.98 8.54 3.60
CA ASP A 422 42.10 9.03 4.40
C ASP A 422 42.45 10.51 4.15
N GLN A 423 41.89 11.13 3.11
CA GLN A 423 42.16 12.51 2.70
C GLN A 423 40.86 13.32 2.53
N LEU A 424 39.82 12.98 3.31
CA LEU A 424 38.50 13.58 3.21
C LEU A 424 38.51 15.10 3.37
N ASP A 425 39.22 15.62 4.37
CA ASP A 425 39.28 17.06 4.65
C ASP A 425 39.87 17.87 3.48
N GLN A 426 40.81 17.28 2.74
CA GLN A 426 41.40 17.89 1.54
C GLN A 426 40.47 17.80 0.32
N SER A 427 39.56 16.82 0.32
CA SER A 427 38.64 16.54 -0.80
C SER A 427 37.33 17.32 -0.71
N ILE A 428 36.89 17.71 0.49
CA ILE A 428 35.60 18.37 0.74
C ILE A 428 35.50 19.74 0.05
N ALA A 429 36.49 20.62 0.23
CA ALA A 429 36.41 21.98 -0.32
C ALA A 429 36.31 22.02 -1.85
N PRO A 430 37.14 21.27 -2.61
CA PRO A 430 36.97 21.16 -4.07
C PRO A 430 35.62 20.60 -4.49
N LEU A 431 35.06 19.65 -3.73
CA LEU A 431 33.77 19.02 -4.02
C LEU A 431 32.63 20.04 -3.95
N VAL A 432 32.62 20.85 -2.89
CA VAL A 432 31.62 21.91 -2.69
C VAL A 432 31.76 23.01 -3.74
N GLU A 433 33.00 23.37 -4.11
CA GLU A 433 33.26 24.37 -5.15
C GLU A 433 32.76 23.92 -6.53
N GLN A 434 33.01 22.66 -6.91
CA GLN A 434 32.49 22.09 -8.17
C GLN A 434 30.96 22.02 -8.17
N ALA A 435 30.35 21.60 -7.05
CA ALA A 435 28.91 21.58 -6.90
C ALA A 435 28.30 22.99 -6.97
N HIS A 436 28.99 24.01 -6.43
CA HIS A 436 28.58 25.40 -6.51
C HIS A 436 28.50 25.91 -7.94
N LEU A 437 29.55 25.70 -8.74
CA LEU A 437 29.58 26.10 -10.15
C LEU A 437 28.51 25.35 -10.97
N ALA A 438 28.31 24.06 -10.68
CA ALA A 438 27.30 23.26 -11.34
C ALA A 438 25.86 23.70 -10.98
N ALA A 439 25.62 24.09 -9.73
CA ALA A 439 24.32 24.61 -9.30
C ALA A 439 23.94 25.92 -10.00
N GLN A 440 24.90 26.82 -10.20
CA GLN A 440 24.68 28.10 -10.91
C GLN A 440 24.26 27.91 -12.37
N THR A 441 24.83 26.90 -13.04
CA THR A 441 24.63 26.64 -14.47
C THR A 441 23.53 25.62 -14.75
N TRP A 442 22.86 25.10 -13.73
CA TRP A 442 21.83 24.06 -13.88
C TRP A 442 20.56 24.60 -14.54
N SER A 443 20.28 24.14 -15.76
CA SER A 443 19.23 24.68 -16.62
C SER A 443 17.96 23.83 -16.76
N THR A 444 17.78 22.78 -15.94
CA THR A 444 16.58 21.93 -15.98
C THR A 444 15.92 21.83 -14.59
N PRO A 445 14.58 21.85 -14.50
CA PRO A 445 13.88 21.78 -13.22
C PRO A 445 13.73 20.35 -12.69
N GLN A 446 14.01 19.31 -13.48
CA GLN A 446 13.89 17.92 -13.07
C GLN A 446 15.06 17.48 -12.18
N LEU A 447 14.77 17.08 -10.94
CA LEU A 447 15.78 16.66 -9.96
C LEU A 447 16.60 15.44 -10.41
N ASP A 448 16.01 14.53 -11.18
CA ASP A 448 16.70 13.34 -11.70
C ASP A 448 17.82 13.68 -12.70
N ASN A 449 17.79 14.91 -13.24
CA ASN A 449 18.81 15.45 -14.14
C ASN A 449 19.82 16.35 -13.42
N ALA A 450 19.98 16.19 -12.10
CA ALA A 450 20.97 16.94 -11.33
C ALA A 450 22.36 16.84 -11.98
N PRO A 451 23.15 17.94 -12.05
CA PRO A 451 24.51 17.89 -12.60
C PRO A 451 25.40 16.93 -11.82
N GLU A 452 26.31 16.26 -12.52
CA GLU A 452 27.19 15.25 -11.93
C GLU A 452 27.95 15.73 -10.67
N PRO A 453 28.52 16.96 -10.60
CA PRO A 453 29.19 17.42 -9.39
C PRO A 453 28.27 17.50 -8.15
N LEU A 454 26.99 17.82 -8.36
CA LEU A 454 25.99 17.86 -7.29
C LEU A 454 25.58 16.44 -6.87
N GLN A 455 25.40 15.53 -7.83
CA GLN A 455 25.17 14.12 -7.56
C GLN A 455 26.33 13.52 -6.76
N ARG A 456 27.58 13.86 -7.12
CA ARG A 456 28.80 13.39 -6.45
C ARG A 456 28.88 13.88 -5.01
N LEU A 457 28.55 15.15 -4.76
CA LEU A 457 28.49 15.72 -3.41
C LEU A 457 27.50 14.95 -2.53
N VAL A 458 26.31 14.66 -3.06
CA VAL A 458 25.30 13.86 -2.36
C VAL A 458 25.77 12.42 -2.12
N ALA A 459 26.37 11.78 -3.12
CA ALA A 459 26.88 10.42 -3.00
C ALA A 459 27.95 10.32 -1.89
N VAL A 460 28.89 11.26 -1.86
CA VAL A 460 29.94 11.32 -0.82
C VAL A 460 29.35 11.59 0.57
N ALA A 461 28.36 12.48 0.68
CA ALA A 461 27.66 12.71 1.95
C ALA A 461 26.97 11.43 2.47
N ARG A 462 26.36 10.62 1.59
CA ARG A 462 25.78 9.33 1.98
C ARG A 462 26.84 8.30 2.39
N LEU A 463 27.95 8.21 1.66
CA LEU A 463 29.04 7.30 2.02
C LEU A 463 29.64 7.66 3.39
N LEU A 464 29.79 8.96 3.68
CA LEU A 464 30.22 9.45 4.99
C LEU A 464 29.22 9.13 6.09
N TYR A 465 27.93 9.27 5.81
CA TYR A 465 26.88 8.85 6.74
C TYR A 465 26.97 7.36 7.05
N GLN A 466 27.17 6.53 6.02
CA GLN A 466 27.26 5.07 6.14
C GLN A 466 28.51 4.60 6.89
N CYS A 467 29.66 5.27 6.76
CA CYS A 467 30.88 4.93 7.51
C CYS A 467 31.00 5.62 8.88
N GLY A 468 29.90 6.17 9.40
CA GLY A 468 29.87 6.79 10.74
C GLY A 468 30.44 8.21 10.83
N ARG A 469 30.93 8.82 9.73
CA ARG A 469 31.38 10.22 9.66
C ARG A 469 30.21 11.20 9.53
N ARG A 470 29.29 11.11 10.50
CA ARG A 470 27.99 11.81 10.53
C ARG A 470 28.14 13.33 10.59
N ASP A 471 29.17 13.81 11.27
CA ASP A 471 29.55 15.23 11.37
C ASP A 471 29.86 15.82 9.98
N LEU A 472 30.75 15.18 9.23
CA LEU A 472 31.11 15.61 7.88
C LEU A 472 29.97 15.44 6.88
N ALA A 473 29.19 14.36 7.01
CA ALA A 473 28.01 14.14 6.17
C ALA A 473 26.99 15.29 6.35
N LEU A 474 26.70 15.67 7.60
CA LEU A 474 25.82 16.80 7.89
C LEU A 474 26.41 18.11 7.39
N GLU A 475 27.73 18.33 7.55
CA GLU A 475 28.40 19.52 7.01
C GLU A 475 28.22 19.63 5.48
N LEU A 476 28.44 18.54 4.74
CA LEU A 476 28.25 18.52 3.28
C LEU A 476 26.80 18.80 2.89
N TYR A 477 25.83 18.21 3.60
CA TYR A 477 24.41 18.51 3.35
C TYR A 477 24.06 19.97 3.64
N SER A 478 24.53 20.53 4.75
CA SER A 478 24.34 21.94 5.09
C SER A 478 24.96 22.87 4.04
N ARG A 479 26.19 22.60 3.60
CA ARG A 479 26.88 23.40 2.58
C ARG A 479 26.23 23.24 1.20
N GLY A 480 25.78 22.03 0.86
CA GLY A 480 25.01 21.74 -0.36
C GLY A 480 23.67 22.47 -0.41
N ALA A 481 22.95 22.53 0.71
CA ALA A 481 21.68 23.25 0.80
C ALA A 481 21.85 24.78 0.74
N ALA A 482 23.04 25.29 1.08
CA ALA A 482 23.41 26.70 1.02
C ALA A 482 23.98 27.12 -0.36
N LEU A 483 24.01 26.22 -1.35
CA LEU A 483 24.42 26.56 -2.72
C LEU A 483 23.47 27.61 -3.34
N PRO A 484 23.99 28.49 -4.22
CA PRO A 484 23.20 29.53 -4.85
C PRO A 484 22.13 28.95 -5.79
N SER A 485 21.08 29.73 -6.05
CA SER A 485 20.11 29.42 -7.10
C SER A 485 20.78 29.42 -8.49
N SER A 486 20.20 28.65 -9.40
CA SER A 486 20.58 28.65 -10.81
C SER A 486 20.30 30.02 -11.45
N GLU A 487 21.15 30.43 -12.40
CA GLU A 487 20.89 31.61 -13.24
C GLU A 487 19.61 31.48 -14.06
N ALA A 488 19.26 30.25 -14.48
CA ALA A 488 18.05 29.97 -15.25
C ALA A 488 16.78 29.93 -14.37
N TYR A 489 16.93 29.61 -13.08
CA TYR A 489 15.83 29.43 -12.13
C TYR A 489 16.12 30.14 -10.80
N ALA A 490 16.27 31.46 -10.85
CA ALA A 490 16.55 32.25 -9.64
C ALA A 490 15.46 32.11 -8.56
N GLU A 491 14.20 31.95 -8.97
CA GLU A 491 13.04 31.83 -8.08
C GLU A 491 12.83 30.43 -7.47
N TRP A 492 13.54 29.41 -7.96
CA TRP A 492 13.44 28.04 -7.46
C TRP A 492 14.84 27.48 -7.21
N PRO A 493 15.28 27.33 -5.94
CA PRO A 493 16.60 26.78 -5.64
C PRO A 493 16.63 25.26 -5.82
N ILE A 494 16.64 24.81 -7.09
CA ILE A 494 16.53 23.39 -7.47
C ILE A 494 17.66 22.54 -6.83
N ALA A 495 18.88 23.10 -6.71
CA ALA A 495 19.99 22.46 -5.98
C ALA A 495 19.66 22.15 -4.52
N ARG A 496 19.03 23.09 -3.82
CA ARG A 496 18.56 22.89 -2.44
C ARG A 496 17.52 21.78 -2.38
N ALA A 497 16.53 21.79 -3.28
CA ALA A 497 15.50 20.75 -3.33
C ALA A 497 16.10 19.34 -3.54
N TYR A 498 17.10 19.20 -4.41
CA TYR A 498 17.83 17.94 -4.61
C TYR A 498 18.52 17.44 -3.33
N ILE A 499 19.18 18.35 -2.60
CA ILE A 499 19.84 18.06 -1.33
C ILE A 499 18.84 17.58 -0.28
N LEU A 500 17.73 18.31 -0.10
CA LEU A 500 16.68 17.96 0.85
C LEU A 500 16.06 16.59 0.54
N GLN A 501 15.80 16.31 -0.75
CA GLN A 501 15.33 14.99 -1.20
C GLN A 501 16.33 13.88 -0.83
N SER A 502 17.65 14.14 -0.92
CA SER A 502 18.63 13.16 -0.48
C SER A 502 18.62 12.91 1.03
N ILE A 503 18.34 13.91 1.86
CA ILE A 503 18.26 13.73 3.32
C ILE A 503 17.06 12.86 3.68
N LEU A 504 15.92 13.03 2.97
CA LEU A 504 14.77 12.13 3.11
C LEU A 504 15.13 10.66 2.83
N ARG A 505 15.98 10.41 1.82
CA ARG A 505 16.38 9.05 1.45
C ARG A 505 17.21 8.33 2.52
N ILE A 506 17.94 9.06 3.37
CA ILE A 506 18.66 8.46 4.51
C ILE A 506 17.82 8.41 5.78
N ASN A 507 16.53 8.77 5.70
CA ASN A 507 15.55 8.77 6.78
C ASN A 507 16.03 9.55 8.03
N ARG A 508 16.56 10.77 7.82
CA ARG A 508 17.02 11.66 8.90
C ARG A 508 16.17 12.94 8.98
N PRO A 509 14.93 12.86 9.50
CA PRO A 509 14.06 14.02 9.63
C PRO A 509 14.67 15.10 10.54
N ASP A 510 15.47 14.72 11.55
CA ASP A 510 16.20 15.64 12.42
C ASP A 510 17.31 16.43 11.69
N TRP A 511 17.94 15.83 10.67
CA TRP A 511 18.89 16.53 9.81
C TRP A 511 18.17 17.41 8.82
N LEU A 512 17.08 16.91 8.26
CA LEU A 512 16.27 17.66 7.30
C LEU A 512 15.76 18.95 7.95
N ALA A 513 15.22 18.85 9.17
CA ALA A 513 14.90 19.96 10.06
C ALA A 513 16.03 21.00 10.17
N LYS A 514 17.23 20.55 10.59
CA LYS A 514 18.41 21.42 10.77
C LYS A 514 18.80 22.13 9.48
N VAL A 515 18.77 21.42 8.35
CA VAL A 515 19.20 21.94 7.04
C VAL A 515 18.12 22.84 6.41
N LEU A 516 16.84 22.54 6.62
CA LEU A 516 15.71 23.32 6.09
C LEU A 516 15.74 24.79 6.54
N ASN A 517 16.13 25.06 7.79
CA ASN A 517 16.23 26.44 8.32
C ASN A 517 17.57 27.14 8.00
N GLN A 518 18.51 26.42 7.39
CA GLN A 518 19.82 26.95 6.97
C GLN A 518 19.79 27.34 5.49
N GLY A 519 19.63 28.61 5.15
CA GLY A 519 19.64 29.08 3.76
C GLY A 519 19.14 30.52 3.55
N PRO A 520 19.20 31.04 2.31
CA PRO A 520 18.67 32.36 1.97
C PRO A 520 17.14 32.39 1.83
N GLU A 521 16.50 31.25 1.54
CA GLU A 521 15.04 31.09 1.51
C GLU A 521 14.53 30.54 2.85
N SER A 522 13.33 30.97 3.27
CA SER A 522 12.67 30.46 4.48
C SER A 522 12.11 29.05 4.26
N ALA A 523 12.19 28.17 5.26
CA ALA A 523 11.69 26.79 5.17
C ALA A 523 10.17 26.69 4.94
N ILE A 524 9.42 27.74 5.25
CA ILE A 524 7.96 27.78 5.13
C ILE A 524 7.47 28.38 3.80
N THR A 525 8.38 28.74 2.88
CA THR A 525 8.05 29.25 1.55
C THR A 525 8.41 28.24 0.45
N GLY A 526 7.84 28.44 -0.75
CA GLY A 526 8.22 27.72 -1.95
C GLY A 526 8.17 26.19 -1.79
N THR A 527 9.28 25.53 -2.15
CA THR A 527 9.41 24.07 -2.02
C THR A 527 9.78 23.62 -0.62
N GLY A 528 10.40 24.49 0.19
CA GLY A 528 10.70 24.20 1.60
C GLY A 528 9.45 23.79 2.36
N ARG A 529 8.33 24.47 2.09
CA ARG A 529 7.03 24.21 2.70
C ARG A 529 6.56 22.76 2.54
N SER A 530 6.70 22.18 1.34
CA SER A 530 6.29 20.80 1.07
C SER A 530 7.18 19.80 1.82
N TYR A 531 8.48 20.09 1.92
CA TYR A 531 9.39 19.27 2.73
C TYR A 531 9.08 19.39 4.23
N PHE A 532 8.71 20.58 4.69
CA PHE A 532 8.29 20.83 6.05
C PHE A 532 7.04 20.02 6.41
N ALA A 533 6.03 20.06 5.54
CA ALA A 533 4.81 19.27 5.65
C ALA A 533 5.13 17.75 5.73
N HIS A 534 6.05 17.29 4.88
CA HIS A 534 6.49 15.89 4.89
C HIS A 534 7.23 15.48 6.18
N VAL A 535 8.15 16.32 6.69
CA VAL A 535 8.91 16.04 7.93
C VAL A 535 8.00 15.81 9.13
N PHE A 536 6.96 16.62 9.23
CA PHE A 536 6.03 16.59 10.35
C PHE A 536 4.77 15.75 10.08
N GLU A 537 4.70 15.07 8.92
CA GLU A 537 3.57 14.25 8.50
C GLU A 537 2.22 15.02 8.56
N VAL A 538 2.24 16.29 8.13
CA VAL A 538 1.07 17.17 8.05
C VAL A 538 0.78 17.61 6.62
N GLU A 539 -0.43 18.10 6.37
CA GLU A 539 -0.78 18.70 5.10
C GLU A 539 -0.06 20.05 4.88
N THR A 540 0.24 20.36 3.61
CA THR A 540 0.82 21.66 3.23
C THR A 540 -0.07 22.83 3.68
N GLU A 541 -1.39 22.66 3.66
CA GLU A 541 -2.37 23.65 4.13
C GLU A 541 -2.27 23.92 5.64
N THR A 542 -1.89 22.90 6.43
CA THR A 542 -1.64 23.02 7.87
C THR A 542 -0.42 23.92 8.12
N VAL A 543 0.66 23.72 7.37
CA VAL A 543 1.88 24.55 7.47
C VAL A 543 1.57 26.00 7.08
N ASP A 544 0.80 26.22 6.01
CA ASP A 544 0.36 27.56 5.59
C ASP A 544 -0.44 28.27 6.69
N SER A 545 -1.44 27.58 7.23
CA SER A 545 -2.34 28.10 8.25
C SER A 545 -1.58 28.42 9.54
N LEU A 546 -0.67 27.53 9.96
CA LEU A 546 0.16 27.73 11.15
C LEU A 546 1.14 28.89 10.96
N THR A 547 1.79 28.98 9.79
CA THR A 547 2.69 30.08 9.42
C THR A 547 1.99 31.42 9.51
N MET A 548 0.81 31.55 8.90
CA MET A 548 0.03 32.79 8.95
C MET A 548 -0.45 33.11 10.37
N GLY A 549 -0.91 32.09 11.12
CA GLY A 549 -1.39 32.24 12.50
C GLY A 549 -0.30 32.70 13.48
N LEU A 550 0.84 32.01 13.50
CA LEU A 550 1.99 32.39 14.31
C LEU A 550 2.60 33.72 13.86
N GLY A 551 2.64 33.99 12.55
CA GLY A 551 3.11 35.27 12.01
C GLY A 551 2.28 36.44 12.52
N PHE A 552 0.96 36.27 12.61
CA PHE A 552 0.05 37.26 13.16
C PHE A 552 0.25 37.49 14.68
N ILE A 553 0.45 36.42 15.45
CA ILE A 553 0.56 36.47 16.92
C ILE A 553 1.94 37.00 17.33
N LEU A 554 3.01 36.42 16.78
CA LEU A 554 4.39 36.65 17.22
C LEU A 554 5.05 37.84 16.51
N LYS A 555 4.54 38.27 15.34
CA LYS A 555 5.06 39.38 14.52
C LYS A 555 6.55 39.24 14.24
N LEU A 556 6.95 38.05 13.80
CA LEU A 556 8.33 37.68 13.47
C LEU A 556 8.64 37.96 11.99
N ASN A 557 9.93 38.06 11.66
CA ASN A 557 10.38 38.02 10.26
C ASN A 557 10.32 36.58 9.72
N ASP A 558 10.38 36.39 8.41
CA ASP A 558 10.16 35.08 7.76
C ASP A 558 11.09 33.97 8.28
N LYS A 559 12.33 34.31 8.67
CA LYS A 559 13.29 33.34 9.20
C LYS A 559 12.96 32.92 10.64
N SER A 560 12.75 33.90 11.53
CA SER A 560 12.40 33.60 12.93
C SER A 560 11.00 32.99 13.03
N LEU A 561 10.12 33.28 12.06
CA LEU A 561 8.82 32.64 11.93
C LEU A 561 8.95 31.17 11.53
N ALA A 562 9.86 30.82 10.62
CA ALA A 562 10.11 29.42 10.27
C ALA A 562 10.62 28.61 11.47
N ASP A 563 11.54 29.19 12.26
CA ASP A 563 11.99 28.58 13.52
C ASP A 563 10.80 28.39 14.48
N ALA A 564 9.94 29.40 14.63
CA ALA A 564 8.75 29.28 15.48
C ALA A 564 7.74 28.22 14.98
N VAL A 565 7.51 28.10 13.67
CA VAL A 565 6.65 27.04 13.11
C VAL A 565 7.30 25.67 13.33
N PHE A 566 8.62 25.57 13.21
CA PHE A 566 9.38 24.34 13.45
C PHE A 566 9.24 23.88 14.90
N ASP A 567 9.57 24.75 15.84
CA ASP A 567 9.44 24.48 17.28
C ASP A 567 8.01 24.02 17.58
N PHE A 568 7.01 24.73 17.04
CA PHE A 568 5.61 24.40 17.28
C PHE A 568 5.21 23.03 16.72
N LEU A 569 5.59 22.67 15.50
CA LEU A 569 5.29 21.32 14.97
C LEU A 569 6.08 20.22 15.69
N SER A 570 7.27 20.53 16.20
CA SER A 570 8.08 19.64 17.04
C SER A 570 7.50 19.43 18.45
N GLY A 571 6.42 20.13 18.82
CA GLY A 571 5.82 20.06 20.16
C GLY A 571 6.44 21.01 21.18
N GLU A 572 7.33 21.90 20.75
CA GLU A 572 7.97 22.91 21.59
C GLU A 572 7.24 24.26 21.49
N VAL A 573 7.36 25.08 22.55
CA VAL A 573 6.75 26.41 22.58
C VAL A 573 7.74 27.43 22.00
N PRO A 574 7.39 28.14 20.91
CA PRO A 574 8.30 29.10 20.28
C PRO A 574 8.69 30.27 21.20
N GLU A 575 9.86 30.86 20.94
CA GLU A 575 10.27 32.08 21.63
C GLU A 575 9.23 33.21 21.42
N ARG A 576 8.82 33.86 22.52
CA ARG A 576 7.75 34.89 22.58
C ARG A 576 6.30 34.39 22.49
N PHE A 577 6.08 33.09 22.32
CA PHE A 577 4.73 32.52 22.45
C PHE A 577 4.35 32.46 23.94
N ASN A 578 3.19 33.01 24.31
CA ASN A 578 2.66 32.95 25.66
C ASN A 578 1.63 31.81 25.78
N PRO A 579 1.98 30.66 26.41
CA PRO A 579 1.08 29.51 26.51
C PRO A 579 -0.28 29.82 27.13
N LYS A 580 -0.37 30.84 28.00
CA LYS A 580 -1.63 31.17 28.68
C LYS A 580 -2.66 31.87 27.79
N THR A 581 -2.22 32.52 26.71
CA THR A 581 -3.10 33.35 25.86
C THR A 581 -3.05 32.99 24.40
N ASP A 582 -1.89 32.54 23.92
CA ASP A 582 -1.62 32.49 22.49
C ASP A 582 -2.13 31.21 21.82
N TYR A 583 -2.29 30.10 22.54
CA TYR A 583 -3.00 28.92 22.01
C TYR A 583 -4.46 29.26 21.67
N GLN A 584 -5.16 29.95 22.58
CA GLN A 584 -6.54 30.37 22.33
C GLN A 584 -6.61 31.38 21.17
N ARG A 585 -5.67 32.32 21.09
CA ARG A 585 -5.60 33.28 19.97
C ARG A 585 -5.30 32.58 18.65
N LEU A 586 -4.43 31.57 18.64
CA LEU A 586 -4.11 30.79 17.45
C LEU A 586 -5.37 30.06 16.98
N PHE A 587 -6.04 29.35 17.89
CA PHE A 587 -7.33 28.72 17.63
C PHE A 587 -8.33 29.73 17.05
N ASP A 588 -8.60 30.83 17.73
CA ASP A 588 -9.58 31.84 17.29
C ASP A 588 -9.23 32.47 15.94
N THR A 589 -7.93 32.58 15.63
CA THR A 589 -7.45 33.10 14.34
C THR A 589 -7.73 32.10 13.22
N LEU A 590 -7.43 30.82 13.45
CA LEU A 590 -7.62 29.74 12.47
C LEU A 590 -9.11 29.42 12.25
N SER A 591 -9.91 29.46 13.31
CA SER A 591 -11.37 29.27 13.27
C SER A 591 -12.13 30.47 12.69
N GLY A 592 -11.47 31.59 12.39
CA GLY A 592 -12.14 32.84 11.97
C GLY A 592 -12.95 33.55 13.06
N HIS A 593 -12.89 33.10 14.32
CA HIS A 593 -13.64 33.62 15.47
C HIS A 593 -12.97 34.80 16.20
N ALA A 594 -11.80 35.25 15.75
CA ALA A 594 -11.05 36.29 16.45
C ALA A 594 -11.88 37.58 16.69
N PRO A 595 -11.89 38.13 17.92
CA PRO A 595 -12.79 39.22 18.31
C PRO A 595 -12.58 40.50 17.49
N VAL A 596 -13.69 41.11 17.08
CA VAL A 596 -13.74 42.41 16.37
C VAL A 596 -13.53 43.53 17.39
N GLN A 597 -12.29 43.83 17.75
CA GLN A 597 -12.00 45.09 18.45
C GLN A 597 -11.01 45.94 17.66
N ARG A 598 -11.55 47.04 17.10
CA ARG A 598 -10.89 48.17 16.44
C ARG A 598 -9.54 47.83 15.79
N GLN A 599 -9.59 47.26 14.59
CA GLN A 599 -8.40 46.94 13.81
C GLN A 599 -8.28 47.82 12.55
N SER A 600 -7.05 47.98 12.08
CA SER A 600 -6.71 48.81 10.92
C SER A 600 -7.23 48.19 9.61
N THR A 601 -7.32 48.98 8.54
CA THR A 601 -7.67 48.50 7.19
C THR A 601 -6.71 47.44 6.65
N LEU A 602 -5.47 47.35 7.17
CA LEU A 602 -4.49 46.32 6.84
C LEU A 602 -4.85 44.96 7.47
N ASP A 603 -5.31 44.94 8.71
CA ASP A 603 -5.70 43.72 9.44
C ASP A 603 -6.95 43.08 8.82
N GLN A 604 -7.89 43.88 8.33
CA GLN A 604 -9.07 43.39 7.59
C GLN A 604 -8.69 42.77 6.23
N ARG A 605 -7.74 43.36 5.50
CA ARG A 605 -7.25 42.80 4.23
C ARG A 605 -6.48 41.50 4.44
N PHE A 606 -5.78 41.36 5.56
CA PHE A 606 -5.06 40.15 5.94
C PHE A 606 -6.03 39.01 6.29
N ARG A 607 -7.09 39.28 7.08
CA ARG A 607 -8.15 38.28 7.36
C ARG A 607 -8.85 37.76 6.10
N ASN A 608 -9.10 38.61 5.11
CA ASN A 608 -9.74 38.19 3.85
C ASN A 608 -8.85 37.28 2.99
N ARG A 609 -7.56 37.14 3.31
CA ARG A 609 -6.60 36.26 2.63
C ARG A 609 -6.23 35.01 3.44
N MET A 610 -6.61 34.94 4.72
CA MET A 610 -6.36 33.79 5.58
C MET A 610 -7.24 32.60 5.17
N PRO A 611 -6.69 31.38 5.06
CA PRO A 611 -7.48 30.16 5.08
C PRO A 611 -8.18 30.08 6.45
N GLN A 612 -9.49 30.32 6.51
CA GLN A 612 -10.28 30.15 7.74
C GLN A 612 -10.64 28.68 7.91
N ARG A 613 -9.63 27.84 8.14
CA ARG A 613 -9.86 26.40 8.29
C ARG A 613 -8.83 25.77 9.19
N ILE A 614 -9.29 25.29 10.34
CA ILE A 614 -8.55 24.32 11.15
C ILE A 614 -8.59 22.99 10.40
N THR A 615 -7.45 22.53 9.87
CA THR A 615 -7.27 21.18 9.31
C THR A 615 -7.32 20.11 10.42
N LEU A 616 -7.45 18.83 10.05
CA LEU A 616 -7.45 17.74 11.03
C LEU A 616 -6.11 17.60 11.77
N ASP A 617 -5.00 17.99 11.15
CA ASP A 617 -3.66 17.95 11.75
C ASP A 617 -3.56 18.81 13.01
N PHE A 618 -4.27 19.95 13.07
CA PHE A 618 -4.27 20.82 14.24
C PHE A 618 -4.80 20.12 15.50
N ILE A 619 -5.61 19.07 15.35
CA ILE A 619 -6.09 18.27 16.48
C ILE A 619 -4.90 17.58 17.15
N LYS A 620 -4.08 16.86 16.36
CA LYS A 620 -2.86 16.20 16.85
C LYS A 620 -1.83 17.21 17.36
N ILE A 621 -1.70 18.36 16.69
CA ILE A 621 -0.79 19.43 17.12
C ILE A 621 -1.22 20.00 18.48
N PHE A 622 -2.51 20.29 18.69
CA PHE A 622 -2.96 20.76 20.01
C PHE A 622 -2.80 19.68 21.09
N GLU A 623 -3.04 18.41 20.77
CA GLU A 623 -2.81 17.29 21.69
C GLU A 623 -1.34 17.15 22.09
N SER A 624 -0.39 17.29 21.15
CA SER A 624 1.05 17.19 21.44
C SER A 624 1.54 18.32 22.36
N HIS A 625 0.86 19.46 22.34
CA HIS A 625 1.07 20.60 23.25
C HIS A 625 0.24 20.53 24.54
N GLY A 626 -0.47 19.42 24.78
CA GLY A 626 -1.33 19.23 25.96
C GLY A 626 -2.59 20.08 25.98
N GLN A 627 -2.98 20.70 24.86
CA GLN A 627 -4.16 21.55 24.70
C GLN A 627 -5.39 20.74 24.27
N PHE A 628 -5.75 19.72 25.05
CA PHE A 628 -6.85 18.79 24.73
C PHE A 628 -8.20 19.49 24.51
N ASP A 629 -8.50 20.55 25.26
CA ASP A 629 -9.75 21.32 25.09
C ASP A 629 -9.82 21.99 23.71
N LEU A 630 -8.70 22.50 23.20
CA LEU A 630 -8.63 23.11 21.86
C LEU A 630 -8.68 22.05 20.77
N ALA A 631 -8.05 20.89 20.98
CA ALA A 631 -8.13 19.76 20.07
C ALA A 631 -9.59 19.28 19.90
N VAL A 632 -10.34 19.15 21.00
CA VAL A 632 -11.77 18.79 20.97
C VAL A 632 -12.58 19.87 20.24
N ARG A 633 -12.34 21.16 20.50
CA ARG A 633 -13.04 22.25 19.80
C ARG A 633 -12.73 22.26 18.31
N ALA A 634 -11.48 22.02 17.92
CA ALA A 634 -11.02 21.91 16.53
C ALA A 634 -11.74 20.76 15.80
N MET A 635 -11.87 19.62 16.47
CA MET A 635 -12.64 18.48 15.97
C MET A 635 -14.11 18.83 15.76
N LEU A 636 -14.76 19.44 16.75
CA LEU A 636 -16.17 19.82 16.69
C LEU A 636 -16.45 20.87 15.61
N GLU A 637 -15.55 21.83 15.39
CA GLU A 637 -15.67 22.80 14.31
C GLU A 637 -15.62 22.13 12.94
N ASN A 638 -14.69 21.21 12.72
CA ASN A 638 -14.62 20.40 11.50
C ASN A 638 -15.90 19.58 11.26
N ILE A 639 -16.44 18.97 12.31
CA ILE A 639 -17.71 18.25 12.24
C ILE A 639 -18.86 19.18 11.86
N SER A 640 -18.89 20.40 12.41
CA SER A 640 -19.96 21.39 12.17
C SER A 640 -20.01 21.89 10.73
N ILE A 641 -18.86 22.00 10.06
CA ILE A 641 -18.77 22.37 8.64
C ILE A 641 -18.97 21.18 7.69
N GLY A 642 -19.28 19.99 8.23
CA GLY A 642 -19.62 18.79 7.45
C GLY A 642 -18.42 17.95 7.00
N ASN A 643 -17.28 18.01 7.69
CA ASN A 643 -16.14 17.14 7.40
C ASN A 643 -16.42 15.70 7.90
N ASN A 644 -16.59 14.76 6.97
CA ASN A 644 -16.92 13.36 7.29
C ASN A 644 -15.74 12.60 7.91
N GLU A 645 -14.51 12.93 7.53
CA GLU A 645 -13.31 12.31 8.11
C GLU A 645 -13.10 12.74 9.56
N ALA A 646 -13.41 14.00 9.88
CA ALA A 646 -13.46 14.49 11.27
C ALA A 646 -14.47 13.70 12.11
N LEU A 647 -15.68 13.52 11.56
CA LEU A 647 -16.74 12.80 12.25
C LEU A 647 -16.39 11.31 12.46
N LEU A 648 -15.76 10.68 11.48
CA LEU A 648 -15.24 9.32 11.58
C LEU A 648 -14.14 9.21 12.64
N THR A 649 -13.17 10.12 12.63
CA THR A 649 -12.07 10.16 13.62
C THR A 649 -12.61 10.37 15.04
N TYR A 650 -13.66 11.18 15.18
CA TYR A 650 -14.35 11.36 16.46
C TYR A 650 -15.03 10.06 16.92
N ALA A 651 -15.69 9.32 16.03
CA ALA A 651 -16.26 8.01 16.35
C ALA A 651 -15.19 6.99 16.79
N GLU A 652 -14.05 6.93 16.09
CA GLU A 652 -12.92 6.08 16.47
C GLU A 652 -12.35 6.45 17.85
N THR A 653 -12.35 7.75 18.19
CA THR A 653 -11.93 8.25 19.51
C THR A 653 -12.91 7.83 20.61
N GLU A 654 -14.22 7.95 20.38
CA GLU A 654 -15.26 7.47 21.29
C GLU A 654 -15.13 5.95 21.54
N LEU A 655 -14.84 5.19 20.48
CA LEU A 655 -14.63 3.76 20.57
C LEU A 655 -13.39 3.40 21.41
N LYS A 656 -12.26 4.08 21.17
CA LYS A 656 -11.02 3.95 21.97
C LYS A 656 -11.24 4.35 23.43
N ALA A 657 -12.09 5.33 23.68
CA ALA A 657 -12.46 5.78 25.03
C ALA A 657 -13.47 4.85 25.73
N GLY A 658 -13.81 3.71 25.15
CA GLY A 658 -14.70 2.71 25.76
C GLY A 658 -16.18 3.07 25.70
N ARG A 659 -16.60 3.93 24.75
CA ARG A 659 -18.00 4.35 24.54
C ARG A 659 -18.56 3.80 23.22
N PRO A 660 -18.72 2.48 23.07
CA PRO A 660 -19.07 1.86 21.79
C PRO A 660 -20.48 2.24 21.29
N ALA A 661 -21.45 2.47 22.18
CA ALA A 661 -22.80 2.89 21.77
C ALA A 661 -22.79 4.28 21.10
N SER A 662 -22.10 5.25 21.71
CA SER A 662 -21.89 6.60 21.16
C SER A 662 -21.15 6.52 19.81
N ALA A 663 -20.05 5.77 19.76
CA ALA A 663 -19.28 5.57 18.54
C ALA A 663 -20.14 5.00 17.40
N ARG A 664 -20.97 3.97 17.67
CA ARG A 664 -21.85 3.35 16.69
C ARG A 664 -22.84 4.34 16.08
N GLU A 665 -23.48 5.18 16.89
CA GLU A 665 -24.40 6.21 16.39
C GLU A 665 -23.69 7.22 15.47
N ILE A 666 -22.46 7.59 15.82
CA ILE A 666 -21.65 8.52 15.02
C ILE A 666 -21.23 7.86 13.70
N PHE A 667 -20.78 6.59 13.72
CA PHE A 667 -20.46 5.84 12.50
C PHE A 667 -21.67 5.73 11.57
N ALA A 668 -22.85 5.40 12.10
CA ALA A 668 -24.09 5.40 11.32
C ALA A 668 -24.43 6.79 10.74
N SER A 669 -24.11 7.86 11.46
CA SER A 669 -24.25 9.23 10.94
C SER A 669 -23.26 9.54 9.82
N VAL A 670 -22.02 9.03 9.88
CA VAL A 670 -21.04 9.19 8.77
C VAL A 670 -21.59 8.55 7.51
N TRP A 671 -22.08 7.32 7.61
CA TRP A 671 -22.69 6.61 6.47
C TRP A 671 -23.84 7.41 5.86
N ARG A 672 -24.81 7.86 6.68
CA ARG A 672 -25.98 8.60 6.20
C ARG A 672 -25.59 9.89 5.45
N ARG A 673 -24.62 10.65 5.95
CA ARG A 673 -24.12 11.86 5.29
C ARG A 673 -23.50 11.56 3.93
N LEU A 674 -22.72 10.49 3.82
CA LEU A 674 -22.08 10.06 2.57
C LEU A 674 -23.13 9.57 1.56
N GLU A 675 -24.13 8.82 2.02
CA GLU A 675 -25.25 8.36 1.20
C GLU A 675 -26.10 9.52 0.65
N GLU A 676 -26.42 10.51 1.49
CA GLU A 676 -27.13 11.73 1.07
C GLU A 676 -26.32 12.54 0.06
N ALA A 677 -25.02 12.69 0.29
CA ALA A 677 -24.12 13.42 -0.60
C ALA A 677 -24.02 12.75 -1.98
N ARG A 678 -24.04 11.42 -2.05
CA ARG A 678 -23.99 10.65 -3.31
C ARG A 678 -25.21 10.91 -4.20
N GLN A 679 -26.37 11.15 -3.61
CA GLN A 679 -27.60 11.43 -4.36
C GLN A 679 -27.62 12.84 -4.99
N SER A 680 -26.60 13.68 -4.70
CA SER A 680 -26.47 15.04 -5.24
C SER A 680 -25.57 15.07 -6.49
N PRO A 681 -26.03 15.62 -7.64
CA PRO A 681 -25.26 15.66 -8.90
C PRO A 681 -23.93 16.44 -8.84
N SER A 682 -23.73 17.28 -7.82
CA SER A 682 -22.64 18.23 -7.72
C SER A 682 -21.31 17.68 -7.16
N ARG A 683 -21.23 16.39 -6.78
CA ARG A 683 -20.03 15.79 -6.13
C ARG A 683 -19.45 14.57 -6.87
N LEU A 684 -19.39 14.61 -8.20
CA LEU A 684 -18.84 13.51 -9.03
C LEU A 684 -17.34 13.23 -8.81
N ASN A 685 -16.57 14.14 -8.21
CA ASN A 685 -15.10 14.07 -8.15
C ASN A 685 -14.50 13.49 -6.84
N ARG A 686 -15.29 13.15 -5.80
CA ARG A 686 -14.79 12.59 -4.51
C ARG A 686 -15.21 11.15 -4.22
N ALA A 687 -15.73 10.45 -5.24
CA ALA A 687 -16.42 9.18 -5.06
C ALA A 687 -15.56 8.10 -4.37
N GLU A 688 -14.26 7.98 -4.65
CA GLU A 688 -13.43 6.93 -4.04
C GLU A 688 -13.08 7.18 -2.57
N GLU A 689 -12.70 8.40 -2.19
CA GLU A 689 -12.39 8.74 -0.79
C GLU A 689 -13.64 8.57 0.08
N ASP A 690 -14.79 9.04 -0.41
CA ASP A 690 -16.09 8.91 0.26
C ASP A 690 -16.48 7.44 0.45
N LEU A 691 -16.17 6.56 -0.52
CA LEU A 691 -16.40 5.12 -0.41
C LEU A 691 -15.52 4.46 0.66
N ASN A 692 -14.25 4.84 0.76
CA ASN A 692 -13.37 4.30 1.80
C ASN A 692 -13.84 4.74 3.20
N LEU A 693 -14.23 6.00 3.36
CA LEU A 693 -14.85 6.50 4.60
C LEU A 693 -16.14 5.74 4.94
N ALA A 694 -16.98 5.43 3.95
CA ALA A 694 -18.21 4.67 4.15
C ALA A 694 -17.92 3.24 4.63
N MET A 695 -16.96 2.55 4.02
CA MET A 695 -16.51 1.21 4.44
C MET A 695 -15.94 1.22 5.87
N ARG A 696 -15.12 2.22 6.19
CA ARG A 696 -14.59 2.43 7.55
C ARG A 696 -15.70 2.69 8.57
N ALA A 697 -16.77 3.39 8.19
CA ALA A 697 -17.91 3.59 9.08
C ALA A 697 -18.61 2.27 9.41
N ILE A 698 -18.87 1.40 8.43
CA ILE A 698 -19.46 0.06 8.68
C ILE A 698 -18.54 -0.81 9.53
N LEU A 699 -17.23 -0.79 9.28
CA LEU A 699 -16.25 -1.45 10.13
C LEU A 699 -16.36 -0.96 11.59
N GLY A 700 -16.45 0.35 11.78
CA GLY A 700 -16.66 0.96 13.08
C GLY A 700 -17.96 0.52 13.76
N GLU A 701 -19.06 0.43 13.02
CA GLU A 701 -20.34 -0.11 13.51
C GLU A 701 -20.19 -1.58 13.95
N ALA A 702 -19.54 -2.43 13.14
CA ALA A 702 -19.34 -3.86 13.44
C ALA A 702 -18.50 -4.06 14.71
N VAL A 703 -17.39 -3.34 14.83
CA VAL A 703 -16.53 -3.39 16.03
C VAL A 703 -17.27 -2.86 17.26
N SER A 704 -18.07 -1.79 17.10
CA SER A 704 -18.87 -1.23 18.19
C SER A 704 -19.93 -2.21 18.67
N ALA A 705 -20.66 -2.88 17.76
CA ALA A 705 -21.64 -3.90 18.09
C ALA A 705 -21.00 -5.07 18.85
N GLY A 706 -19.84 -5.56 18.40
CA GLY A 706 -19.08 -6.60 19.10
C GLY A 706 -18.67 -6.19 20.52
N ARG A 707 -18.18 -4.95 20.71
CA ARG A 707 -17.84 -4.43 22.05
C ARG A 707 -19.04 -4.22 22.96
N MET A 708 -20.23 -4.05 22.40
CA MET A 708 -21.50 -3.99 23.15
C MET A 708 -22.03 -5.38 23.54
N GLY A 709 -21.43 -6.46 23.05
CA GLY A 709 -21.90 -7.83 23.25
C GLY A 709 -23.05 -8.23 22.32
N ASP A 710 -23.33 -7.44 21.28
CA ASP A 710 -24.36 -7.69 20.27
C ASP A 710 -23.78 -8.53 19.12
N GLY A 711 -23.61 -9.83 19.38
CA GLY A 711 -22.94 -10.77 18.47
C GLY A 711 -23.68 -10.96 17.14
N GLU A 712 -25.01 -11.08 17.16
CA GLU A 712 -25.80 -11.29 15.95
C GLU A 712 -25.67 -10.11 14.98
N GLU A 713 -25.72 -8.89 15.50
CA GLU A 713 -25.58 -7.68 14.71
C GLU A 713 -24.14 -7.49 14.23
N ALA A 714 -23.15 -7.75 15.08
CA ALA A 714 -21.74 -7.73 14.68
C ALA A 714 -21.50 -8.71 13.51
N ASP A 715 -22.02 -9.94 13.60
CA ASP A 715 -21.90 -10.95 12.55
C ASP A 715 -22.66 -10.56 11.28
N SER A 716 -23.81 -9.89 11.42
CA SER A 716 -24.55 -9.31 10.28
C SER A 716 -23.72 -8.24 9.56
N LEU A 717 -23.14 -7.30 10.30
CA LEU A 717 -22.31 -6.23 9.75
C LEU A 717 -21.01 -6.76 9.15
N TRP A 718 -20.39 -7.78 9.76
CA TRP A 718 -19.22 -8.43 9.18
C TRP A 718 -19.53 -9.14 7.86
N ARG A 719 -20.66 -9.87 7.78
CA ARG A 719 -21.13 -10.45 6.50
C ARG A 719 -21.39 -9.39 5.44
N LEU A 720 -21.90 -8.22 5.85
CA LEU A 720 -22.07 -7.08 4.95
C LEU A 720 -20.71 -6.55 4.46
N ILE A 721 -19.73 -6.37 5.35
CA ILE A 721 -18.37 -5.96 5.00
C ILE A 721 -17.76 -6.96 4.00
N ASP A 722 -17.86 -8.26 4.26
CA ASP A 722 -17.33 -9.29 3.36
C ASP A 722 -17.93 -9.15 1.95
N ARG A 723 -19.25 -8.95 1.83
CA ARG A 723 -19.92 -8.67 0.54
C ARG A 723 -19.45 -7.36 -0.11
N MET A 724 -19.22 -6.31 0.67
CA MET A 724 -18.72 -5.03 0.14
C MET A 724 -17.27 -5.14 -0.37
N THR A 725 -16.45 -6.01 0.22
CA THR A 725 -15.08 -6.26 -0.26
C THR A 725 -15.03 -6.97 -1.62
N CYS A 726 -16.14 -7.53 -2.11
CA CYS A 726 -16.30 -7.97 -3.50
C CYS A 726 -16.33 -6.81 -4.51
N THR A 727 -16.12 -5.55 -4.10
CA THR A 727 -16.08 -4.39 -4.99
C THR A 727 -15.17 -4.59 -6.21
N PRO A 728 -15.56 -4.17 -7.43
CA PRO A 728 -14.73 -4.23 -8.64
C PRO A 728 -13.60 -3.19 -8.67
N SER A 729 -13.17 -2.63 -7.53
CA SER A 729 -12.04 -1.70 -7.46
C SER A 729 -10.88 -2.32 -6.67
N ALA A 730 -9.80 -2.68 -7.38
CA ALA A 730 -8.59 -3.24 -6.80
C ALA A 730 -7.95 -2.25 -5.80
N LYS A 731 -7.93 -0.96 -6.14
CA LYS A 731 -7.45 0.12 -5.28
C LYS A 731 -8.24 0.21 -3.98
N MET A 732 -9.58 0.14 -4.05
CA MET A 732 -10.44 0.17 -2.86
C MET A 732 -10.19 -1.04 -1.96
N ARG A 733 -10.07 -2.24 -2.54
CA ARG A 733 -9.77 -3.46 -1.78
C ARG A 733 -8.42 -3.36 -1.10
N ASN A 734 -7.40 -2.84 -1.77
CA ASN A 734 -6.08 -2.64 -1.17
C ASN A 734 -6.15 -1.65 0.01
N ALA A 735 -6.80 -0.49 -0.18
CA ALA A 735 -6.93 0.52 0.88
C ALA A 735 -7.72 0.02 2.09
N PHE A 736 -8.79 -0.76 1.86
CA PHE A 736 -9.57 -1.34 2.94
C PHE A 736 -8.84 -2.52 3.63
N GLY A 737 -8.07 -3.32 2.88
CA GLY A 737 -7.17 -4.33 3.43
C GLY A 737 -6.11 -3.72 4.37
N GLU A 738 -5.53 -2.58 3.99
CA GLU A 738 -4.63 -1.80 4.85
C GLU A 738 -5.34 -1.34 6.13
N THR A 739 -6.55 -0.79 5.99
CA THR A 739 -7.38 -0.37 7.14
C THR A 739 -7.64 -1.53 8.10
N LEU A 740 -7.94 -2.73 7.58
CA LEU A 740 -8.18 -3.92 8.40
C LEU A 740 -6.91 -4.32 9.17
N MET A 741 -5.75 -4.36 8.52
CA MET A 741 -4.46 -4.64 9.19
C MET A 741 -4.15 -3.60 10.27
N ASP A 742 -4.33 -2.31 9.98
CA ASP A 742 -4.04 -1.23 10.93
C ASP A 742 -4.97 -1.26 12.16
N GLN A 743 -6.14 -1.91 12.04
CA GLN A 743 -7.07 -2.18 13.14
C GLN A 743 -6.91 -3.57 13.77
N GLY A 744 -5.93 -4.38 13.31
CA GLY A 744 -5.61 -5.70 13.83
C GLY A 744 -6.46 -6.86 13.29
N PHE A 745 -7.18 -6.67 12.18
CA PHE A 745 -8.00 -7.70 11.52
C PHE A 745 -7.25 -8.41 10.38
N ASP A 746 -6.06 -8.93 10.68
CA ASP A 746 -5.12 -9.49 9.71
C ASP A 746 -5.70 -10.65 8.89
N GLU A 747 -6.51 -11.53 9.50
CA GLU A 747 -7.15 -12.66 8.81
C GLU A 747 -8.15 -12.22 7.73
N ARG A 748 -8.89 -11.14 7.99
CA ARG A 748 -9.83 -10.58 7.00
C ARG A 748 -9.08 -9.84 5.91
N ALA A 749 -8.02 -9.12 6.25
CA ALA A 749 -7.13 -8.52 5.25
C ALA A 749 -6.50 -9.60 4.36
N GLU A 750 -6.04 -10.69 4.95
CA GLU A 750 -5.49 -11.85 4.25
C GLU A 750 -6.48 -12.43 3.22
N ALA A 751 -7.76 -12.58 3.59
CA ALA A 751 -8.80 -13.06 2.67
C ALA A 751 -8.99 -12.14 1.46
N ILE A 752 -8.93 -10.82 1.65
CA ILE A 752 -8.96 -9.85 0.55
C ILE A 752 -7.74 -10.06 -0.35
N TYR A 753 -6.55 -10.09 0.23
CA TYR A 753 -5.31 -10.14 -0.53
C TYR A 753 -5.08 -11.46 -1.28
N ARG A 754 -5.54 -12.60 -0.74
CA ARG A 754 -5.51 -13.91 -1.41
C ARG A 754 -6.17 -13.87 -2.79
N THR A 755 -7.20 -13.04 -2.95
CA THR A 755 -7.91 -12.89 -4.21
C THR A 755 -7.45 -11.69 -5.04
N LEU A 756 -7.01 -10.63 -4.36
CA LEU A 756 -6.57 -9.40 -5.02
C LEU A 756 -5.22 -9.59 -5.72
N MET A 757 -4.29 -10.33 -5.11
CA MET A 757 -2.93 -10.48 -5.65
C MET A 757 -2.92 -11.20 -7.03
N PRO A 758 -3.56 -12.36 -7.22
CA PRO A 758 -3.66 -12.99 -8.54
C PRO A 758 -4.41 -12.13 -9.56
N TRP A 759 -5.35 -11.27 -9.12
CA TRP A 759 -6.08 -10.38 -10.03
C TRP A 759 -5.17 -9.28 -10.60
N VAL A 760 -4.42 -8.59 -9.75
CA VAL A 760 -3.57 -7.47 -10.19
C VAL A 760 -2.29 -7.94 -10.90
N ALA A 761 -1.91 -9.21 -10.77
CA ALA A 761 -0.76 -9.81 -11.45
C ALA A 761 -0.87 -9.79 -12.99
N PHE A 762 -2.09 -9.73 -13.54
CA PHE A 762 -2.36 -9.67 -14.98
C PHE A 762 -2.83 -8.27 -15.44
N GLY A 763 -2.55 -7.21 -14.68
CA GLY A 763 -2.92 -5.82 -15.04
C GLY A 763 -2.08 -5.25 -16.19
N SER A 764 -2.29 -3.99 -16.59
CA SER A 764 -1.34 -3.27 -17.48
C SER A 764 -0.23 -2.55 -16.70
N ASP A 765 -0.47 -2.29 -15.40
CA ASP A 765 0.47 -1.69 -14.45
C ASP A 765 1.12 -2.78 -13.57
N GLU A 766 1.47 -3.92 -14.18
CA GLU A 766 1.93 -5.14 -13.50
C GLU A 766 3.04 -4.87 -12.49
N GLY A 767 3.90 -3.86 -12.70
CA GLY A 767 5.00 -3.58 -11.78
C GLY A 767 4.58 -2.93 -10.45
N VAL A 768 3.73 -1.90 -10.48
CA VAL A 768 3.52 -1.03 -9.30
C VAL A 768 2.37 -1.52 -8.42
N GLN A 769 1.23 -1.87 -9.03
CA GLN A 769 0.07 -2.30 -8.26
C GLN A 769 0.25 -3.70 -7.67
N PHE A 770 0.83 -4.63 -8.45
CA PHE A 770 1.12 -5.99 -7.97
C PHE A 770 2.10 -5.97 -6.80
N GLN A 771 3.19 -5.20 -6.89
CA GLN A 771 4.16 -5.10 -5.81
C GLN A 771 3.52 -4.59 -4.52
N ALA A 772 2.73 -3.50 -4.59
CA ALA A 772 2.09 -2.93 -3.41
C ALA A 772 1.12 -3.93 -2.76
N VAL A 773 0.29 -4.60 -3.57
CA VAL A 773 -0.66 -5.63 -3.12
C VAL A 773 0.06 -6.84 -2.53
N ALA A 774 1.10 -7.37 -3.18
CA ALA A 774 1.85 -8.52 -2.70
C ALA A 774 2.61 -8.20 -1.40
N ARG A 775 3.21 -7.01 -1.28
CA ARG A 775 3.82 -6.54 -0.03
C ARG A 775 2.79 -6.47 1.10
N ASN A 776 1.62 -5.88 0.83
CA ASN A 776 0.56 -5.79 1.83
C ASN A 776 -0.02 -7.18 2.19
N PHE A 777 -0.07 -8.11 1.24
CA PHE A 777 -0.45 -9.48 1.50
C PHE A 777 0.56 -10.19 2.42
N SER A 778 1.86 -10.04 2.16
CA SER A 778 2.92 -10.54 3.04
C SER A 778 2.77 -9.98 4.46
N ARG A 779 2.46 -8.69 4.60
CA ARG A 779 2.16 -8.04 5.89
C ARG A 779 0.95 -8.67 6.58
N ALA A 780 -0.16 -8.89 5.85
CA ALA A 780 -1.38 -9.50 6.40
C ALA A 780 -1.15 -10.94 6.89
N LEU A 781 -0.32 -11.71 6.18
CA LEU A 781 0.08 -13.07 6.59
C LEU A 781 0.91 -13.03 7.87
N GLY A 782 1.86 -12.10 7.95
CA GLY A 782 2.72 -11.89 9.11
C GLY A 782 3.40 -13.18 9.57
N GLN A 783 3.50 -13.36 10.89
CA GLN A 783 4.12 -14.54 11.50
C GLN A 783 3.21 -15.77 11.51
N ARG A 784 1.89 -15.60 11.33
CA ARG A 784 0.93 -16.71 11.28
C ARG A 784 1.25 -17.68 10.14
N HIS A 785 1.78 -17.14 9.04
CA HIS A 785 2.12 -17.87 7.83
C HIS A 785 3.49 -17.45 7.29
N GLU A 786 4.54 -17.54 8.12
CA GLU A 786 5.87 -16.99 7.83
C GLU A 786 6.46 -17.45 6.47
N LYS A 787 6.30 -18.74 6.12
CA LYS A 787 6.73 -19.28 4.82
C LYS A 787 6.05 -18.56 3.66
N LEU A 788 4.72 -18.58 3.65
CA LEU A 788 3.93 -17.96 2.59
C LEU A 788 4.16 -16.44 2.55
N ALA A 789 4.31 -15.79 3.70
CA ALA A 789 4.64 -14.37 3.77
C ALA A 789 5.97 -14.05 3.07
N SER A 790 6.99 -14.91 3.26
CA SER A 790 8.28 -14.76 2.59
C SER A 790 8.21 -15.02 1.08
N GLU A 791 7.43 -16.02 0.64
CA GLU A 791 7.21 -16.34 -0.77
C GLU A 791 6.44 -15.22 -1.50
N VAL A 792 5.41 -14.69 -0.86
CA VAL A 792 4.62 -13.56 -1.37
C VAL A 792 5.45 -12.28 -1.47
N PHE A 793 6.31 -12.01 -0.47
CA PHE A 793 7.20 -10.86 -0.55
C PHE A 793 8.25 -11.03 -1.66
N ASP A 794 8.77 -12.25 -1.83
CA ASP A 794 9.67 -12.58 -2.94
C ASP A 794 9.00 -12.38 -4.32
N LEU A 795 7.73 -12.75 -4.46
CA LEU A 795 6.93 -12.47 -5.66
C LEU A 795 6.79 -10.96 -5.91
N ALA A 796 6.56 -10.16 -4.86
CA ALA A 796 6.50 -8.71 -4.97
C ALA A 796 7.81 -8.14 -5.56
N ILE A 797 8.96 -8.72 -5.17
CA ILE A 797 10.27 -8.32 -5.69
C ILE A 797 10.49 -8.82 -7.12
N ALA A 798 10.13 -10.07 -7.43
CA ALA A 798 10.22 -10.63 -8.78
C ALA A 798 9.35 -9.86 -9.80
N GLY A 799 8.17 -9.37 -9.39
CA GLY A 799 7.28 -8.57 -10.24
C GLY A 799 7.78 -7.16 -10.57
N THR A 800 8.88 -6.71 -9.97
CA THR A 800 9.42 -5.35 -10.17
C THR A 800 10.65 -5.27 -11.05
N ILE A 801 11.12 -6.39 -11.61
CA ILE A 801 12.42 -6.43 -12.31
C ILE A 801 12.48 -5.48 -13.52
N GLU A 802 11.34 -5.24 -14.18
CA GLU A 802 11.24 -4.32 -15.33
C GLU A 802 10.89 -2.88 -14.94
N SER A 803 10.65 -2.62 -13.65
CA SER A 803 10.24 -1.31 -13.16
C SER A 803 11.43 -0.43 -12.77
N THR A 804 11.23 0.88 -12.80
CA THR A 804 12.15 1.88 -12.21
C THR A 804 11.71 2.28 -10.80
N PHE A 805 10.90 1.44 -10.13
CA PHE A 805 10.22 1.79 -8.90
C PHE A 805 11.17 1.99 -7.71
N PHE A 806 12.26 1.20 -7.67
CA PHE A 806 13.22 1.28 -6.58
C PHE A 806 14.42 2.17 -6.93
N TYR A 807 14.94 2.87 -5.93
CA TYR A 807 16.28 3.41 -5.99
C TYR A 807 17.30 2.27 -6.14
N PRO A 808 18.51 2.52 -6.68
CA PRO A 808 19.52 1.49 -6.87
C PRO A 808 19.78 0.61 -5.63
N ALA A 809 19.82 1.23 -4.45
CA ALA A 809 19.98 0.52 -3.18
C ALA A 809 18.86 -0.50 -2.88
N GLY A 810 17.62 -0.23 -3.32
CA GLY A 810 16.47 -1.11 -3.11
C GLY A 810 16.64 -2.47 -3.79
N TYR A 811 17.35 -2.53 -4.92
CA TYR A 811 17.65 -3.79 -5.61
C TYR A 811 18.62 -4.69 -4.83
N VAL A 812 19.25 -4.23 -3.76
CA VAL A 812 20.04 -5.05 -2.84
C VAL A 812 19.31 -5.24 -1.51
N LEU A 813 18.73 -4.17 -0.97
CA LEU A 813 18.06 -4.17 0.34
C LEU A 813 16.83 -5.09 0.39
N PHE A 814 15.94 -5.02 -0.59
CA PHE A 814 14.71 -5.81 -0.54
C PHE A 814 14.96 -7.32 -0.70
N PRO A 815 15.80 -7.78 -1.64
CA PRO A 815 16.21 -9.19 -1.68
C PRO A 815 16.87 -9.67 -0.39
N THR A 816 17.70 -8.83 0.26
CA THR A 816 18.29 -9.14 1.57
C THR A 816 17.20 -9.43 2.60
N LEU A 817 16.15 -8.58 2.69
CA LEU A 817 15.01 -8.80 3.58
C LEU A 817 14.24 -10.08 3.25
N VAL A 818 14.00 -10.37 1.97
CA VAL A 818 13.36 -11.63 1.53
C VAL A 818 14.15 -12.84 2.01
N HIS A 819 15.47 -12.85 1.80
CA HIS A 819 16.32 -13.96 2.24
C HIS A 819 16.33 -14.12 3.76
N ARG A 820 16.34 -13.03 4.53
CA ARG A 820 16.18 -13.09 6.01
C ARG A 820 14.86 -13.77 6.41
N MET A 821 13.74 -13.40 5.76
CA MET A 821 12.44 -14.01 6.02
C MET A 821 12.44 -15.51 5.67
N LYS A 822 13.00 -15.88 4.52
CA LYS A 822 13.09 -17.28 4.10
C LYS A 822 13.95 -18.13 5.04
N VAL A 823 15.06 -17.60 5.55
CA VAL A 823 15.86 -18.30 6.58
C VAL A 823 15.04 -18.53 7.84
N ASN A 824 14.32 -17.53 8.36
CA ASN A 824 13.49 -17.73 9.55
C ASN A 824 12.39 -18.78 9.31
N ALA A 825 11.71 -18.72 8.17
CA ALA A 825 10.69 -19.70 7.79
C ALA A 825 11.26 -21.13 7.67
N ALA A 826 12.48 -21.27 7.13
CA ALA A 826 13.15 -22.55 6.98
C ALA A 826 13.66 -23.10 8.33
N ILE A 827 14.13 -22.25 9.24
CA ILE A 827 14.44 -22.62 10.64
C ILE A 827 13.21 -23.20 11.32
N ALA A 828 12.04 -22.56 11.17
CA ALA A 828 10.79 -23.04 11.75
C ALA A 828 10.35 -24.41 11.18
N GLN A 829 10.74 -24.73 9.95
CA GLN A 829 10.47 -26.01 9.28
C GLN A 829 11.55 -27.08 9.52
N GLY A 830 12.72 -26.71 10.03
CA GLY A 830 13.87 -27.61 10.18
C GLY A 830 14.56 -27.99 8.86
N ASP A 831 14.37 -27.20 7.79
CA ASP A 831 14.94 -27.46 6.47
C ASP A 831 16.36 -26.90 6.37
N GLN A 832 17.35 -27.72 6.75
CA GLN A 832 18.74 -27.30 6.82
C GLN A 832 19.36 -26.96 5.45
N GLU A 833 18.91 -27.61 4.37
CA GLU A 833 19.39 -27.34 3.02
C GLU A 833 18.89 -25.97 2.54
N GLU A 834 17.61 -25.67 2.77
CA GLU A 834 17.03 -24.36 2.48
C GLU A 834 17.71 -23.26 3.30
N ILE A 835 17.93 -23.48 4.60
CA ILE A 835 18.62 -22.51 5.46
C ILE A 835 19.99 -22.17 4.89
N ASN A 836 20.81 -23.17 4.56
CA ASN A 836 22.14 -22.92 4.01
C ASN A 836 22.07 -22.16 2.68
N ARG A 837 21.17 -22.55 1.76
CA ARG A 837 21.00 -21.90 0.46
C ARG A 837 20.62 -20.43 0.61
N GLN A 838 19.69 -20.13 1.51
CA GLN A 838 19.22 -18.75 1.74
C GLN A 838 20.27 -17.91 2.49
N ILE A 839 21.05 -18.50 3.41
CA ILE A 839 22.21 -17.84 4.04
C ILE A 839 23.28 -17.51 3.00
N GLU A 840 23.56 -18.42 2.06
CA GLU A 840 24.51 -18.15 0.98
C GLU A 840 24.05 -16.99 0.10
N ALA A 841 22.79 -16.96 -0.29
CA ALA A 841 22.22 -15.86 -1.07
C ALA A 841 22.25 -14.53 -0.30
N LEU A 842 21.86 -14.56 0.99
CA LEU A 842 21.89 -13.40 1.88
C LEU A 842 23.31 -12.81 1.99
N LEU A 843 24.31 -13.64 2.26
CA LEU A 843 25.69 -13.20 2.47
C LEU A 843 26.41 -12.79 1.17
N ARG A 844 25.87 -13.13 -0.02
CA ARG A 844 26.32 -12.55 -1.30
C ARG A 844 25.83 -11.10 -1.45
N LEU A 845 24.63 -10.79 -0.97
CA LEU A 845 24.04 -9.44 -1.01
C LEU A 845 24.62 -8.55 0.09
N SER A 846 24.63 -9.06 1.32
CA SER A 846 25.07 -8.36 2.53
C SER A 846 25.99 -9.26 3.37
N PRO A 847 27.32 -9.22 3.14
CA PRO A 847 28.28 -10.08 3.84
C PRO A 847 28.37 -9.84 5.36
N MET A 848 27.97 -8.65 5.81
CA MET A 848 27.99 -8.21 7.21
C MET A 848 26.56 -7.90 7.68
N ASP A 849 25.64 -8.83 7.44
CA ASP A 849 24.26 -8.68 7.90
C ASP A 849 24.13 -8.90 9.42
N ILE A 850 24.31 -7.81 10.17
CA ILE A 850 24.28 -7.82 11.64
C ILE A 850 22.88 -8.16 12.17
N ASP A 851 21.82 -7.56 11.63
CA ASP A 851 20.45 -7.80 12.08
C ASP A 851 20.08 -9.29 11.98
N PHE A 852 20.54 -9.94 10.91
CA PHE A 852 20.42 -11.37 10.73
C PHE A 852 21.22 -12.15 11.80
N GLY A 853 22.48 -11.75 12.03
CA GLY A 853 23.35 -12.34 13.04
C GLY A 853 22.77 -12.31 14.46
N GLU A 854 22.11 -11.21 14.84
CA GLU A 854 21.49 -11.04 16.16
C GLU A 854 20.37 -12.06 16.43
N ASN A 855 19.47 -12.23 15.46
CA ASN A 855 18.21 -12.94 15.68
C ASN A 855 18.23 -14.40 15.18
N ALA A 856 18.83 -14.64 14.01
CA ALA A 856 18.76 -15.95 13.37
C ALA A 856 19.69 -16.97 14.04
N ILE A 857 20.89 -16.55 14.47
CA ILE A 857 21.89 -17.43 15.09
C ILE A 857 21.33 -18.13 16.33
N LYS A 858 20.65 -17.37 17.20
CA LYS A 858 20.00 -17.94 18.39
C LYS A 858 18.94 -18.98 18.03
N LYS A 859 18.10 -18.70 17.03
CA LYS A 859 17.06 -19.62 16.57
C LYS A 859 17.65 -20.89 15.94
N MET A 860 18.73 -20.76 15.17
CA MET A 860 19.44 -21.89 14.56
C MET A 860 20.01 -22.82 15.62
N ARG A 861 20.67 -22.28 16.66
CA ARG A 861 21.17 -23.08 17.79
C ARG A 861 20.03 -23.78 18.55
N ALA A 862 18.94 -23.07 18.81
CA ALA A 862 17.75 -23.67 19.43
C ALA A 862 17.15 -24.80 18.58
N ALA A 863 17.31 -24.75 17.25
CA ALA A 863 16.92 -25.80 16.32
C ALA A 863 17.99 -26.92 16.16
N GLY A 864 19.07 -26.90 16.94
CA GLY A 864 20.14 -27.91 16.92
C GLY A 864 21.16 -27.76 15.79
N MET A 865 21.24 -26.58 15.16
CA MET A 865 22.11 -26.30 14.01
C MET A 865 23.39 -25.54 14.43
N ASP A 866 24.04 -25.99 15.49
CA ASP A 866 25.16 -25.27 16.11
C ASP A 866 26.33 -25.04 15.15
N ASP A 867 26.70 -26.05 14.35
CA ASP A 867 27.81 -25.94 13.40
C ASP A 867 27.55 -24.89 12.31
N LEU A 868 26.33 -24.89 11.75
CA LEU A 868 25.95 -23.93 10.70
C LEU A 868 25.84 -22.52 11.28
N ALA A 869 25.27 -22.39 12.48
CA ALA A 869 25.22 -21.12 13.21
C ALA A 869 26.64 -20.59 13.47
N GLN A 870 27.56 -21.46 13.90
CA GLN A 870 28.95 -21.12 14.17
C GLN A 870 29.70 -20.68 12.90
N GLN A 871 29.53 -21.39 11.80
CA GLN A 871 30.14 -21.02 10.51
C GLN A 871 29.60 -19.67 10.01
N THR A 872 28.29 -19.45 10.15
CA THR A 872 27.62 -18.23 9.72
C THR A 872 28.11 -17.02 10.50
N ILE A 873 28.16 -17.10 11.83
CA ILE A 873 28.63 -15.97 12.65
C ILE A 873 30.11 -15.67 12.41
N THR A 874 30.95 -16.68 12.19
CA THR A 874 32.36 -16.47 11.84
C THR A 874 32.50 -15.71 10.52
N ARG A 875 31.68 -16.01 9.50
CA ARG A 875 31.71 -15.28 8.23
C ARG A 875 31.29 -13.81 8.39
N ILE A 876 30.21 -13.56 9.13
CA ILE A 876 29.74 -12.19 9.43
C ILE A 876 30.83 -11.42 10.17
N TYR A 877 31.46 -12.03 11.16
CA TYR A 877 32.57 -11.43 11.89
C TYR A 877 33.77 -11.14 11.00
N ASP A 878 34.20 -12.07 10.17
CA ASP A 878 35.38 -11.88 9.32
C ASP A 878 35.14 -10.76 8.29
N ALA A 879 33.92 -10.61 7.79
CA ALA A 879 33.52 -9.47 6.97
C ALA A 879 33.54 -8.16 7.76
N GLY A 880 32.92 -8.15 8.96
CA GLY A 880 32.86 -6.97 9.81
C GLY A 880 34.21 -6.53 10.37
N SER A 881 35.10 -7.45 10.69
CA SER A 881 36.46 -7.16 11.13
C SER A 881 37.26 -6.47 10.03
N LYS A 882 37.17 -6.96 8.78
CA LYS A 882 37.78 -6.29 7.62
C LYS A 882 37.21 -4.87 7.42
N TYR A 883 35.90 -4.71 7.59
CA TYR A 883 35.26 -3.40 7.52
C TYR A 883 35.78 -2.45 8.62
N MET A 884 35.81 -2.89 9.87
CA MET A 884 36.25 -2.07 11.01
C MET A 884 37.74 -1.69 10.94
N GLN A 885 38.57 -2.49 10.27
CA GLN A 885 39.96 -2.11 9.98
C GLN A 885 40.05 -0.91 9.03
N GLN A 886 39.11 -0.77 8.10
CA GLN A 886 39.07 0.32 7.13
C GLN A 886 38.33 1.55 7.67
N PHE A 887 37.29 1.34 8.47
CA PHE A 887 36.42 2.38 9.01
C PHE A 887 36.32 2.31 10.55
N PRO A 888 37.42 2.53 11.29
CA PRO A 888 37.46 2.38 12.74
C PRO A 888 36.61 3.42 13.52
N LEU A 889 36.11 4.46 12.85
CA LEU A 889 35.25 5.50 13.44
C LEU A 889 33.75 5.19 13.28
N ASP A 890 33.39 4.10 12.61
CA ASP A 890 32.01 3.65 12.54
C ASP A 890 31.60 2.92 13.83
N ILE A 891 31.36 3.71 14.87
CA ILE A 891 31.05 3.22 16.20
C ILE A 891 29.72 2.46 16.28
N VAL A 892 28.78 2.75 15.37
CA VAL A 892 27.47 2.06 15.33
C VAL A 892 27.68 0.64 14.84
N THR A 893 28.34 0.48 13.69
CA THR A 893 28.67 -0.86 13.16
C THR A 893 29.59 -1.61 14.12
N GLY A 894 30.58 -0.95 14.71
CA GLY A 894 31.47 -1.55 15.70
C GLY A 894 30.71 -2.09 16.93
N ASN A 895 29.75 -1.32 17.45
CA ASN A 895 28.96 -1.75 18.61
C ASN A 895 28.03 -2.91 18.26
N ASN A 896 27.33 -2.78 17.14
CA ASN A 896 26.41 -3.80 16.64
C ASN A 896 27.14 -5.12 16.36
N LEU A 897 28.34 -5.07 15.78
CA LEU A 897 29.18 -6.25 15.59
C LEU A 897 29.59 -6.86 16.94
N ALA A 898 30.04 -6.04 17.90
CA ALA A 898 30.40 -6.52 19.24
C ALA A 898 29.22 -7.18 19.97
N TRP A 899 28.02 -6.59 19.86
CA TRP A 899 26.78 -7.11 20.43
C TRP A 899 26.42 -8.49 19.87
N VAL A 900 26.41 -8.64 18.55
CA VAL A 900 26.12 -9.93 17.89
C VAL A 900 27.11 -11.02 18.32
N MET A 901 28.38 -10.66 18.49
CA MET A 901 29.43 -11.57 18.97
C MET A 901 29.21 -11.96 20.44
N ALA A 902 28.77 -11.03 21.27
CA ALA A 902 28.39 -11.29 22.67
C ALA A 902 27.23 -12.28 22.74
N LEU A 903 26.14 -12.02 22.02
CA LEU A 903 24.95 -12.88 21.98
C LEU A 903 25.26 -14.31 21.51
N SER A 904 26.24 -14.42 20.60
CA SER A 904 26.66 -15.69 20.02
C SER A 904 27.77 -16.39 20.81
N ASP A 905 28.23 -15.85 21.94
CA ASP A 905 29.36 -16.39 22.70
C ASP A 905 30.59 -16.67 21.80
N HIS A 906 30.85 -15.76 20.86
CA HIS A 906 31.86 -15.93 19.82
C HIS A 906 32.94 -14.86 19.96
N ARG A 907 34.22 -15.26 19.99
CA ARG A 907 35.41 -14.37 20.03
C ARG A 907 35.23 -13.16 20.97
N LEU A 908 34.75 -13.42 22.20
CA LEU A 908 34.35 -12.39 23.15
C LEU A 908 35.44 -11.35 23.45
N GLU A 909 36.72 -11.74 23.41
CA GLU A 909 37.82 -10.79 23.66
C GLU A 909 38.01 -9.77 22.53
N GLU A 910 37.70 -10.17 21.30
CA GLU A 910 37.72 -9.24 20.16
C GLU A 910 36.47 -8.35 20.17
N ALA A 911 35.32 -8.90 20.58
CA ALA A 911 34.13 -8.11 20.86
C ALA A 911 34.38 -7.07 21.96
N LEU A 912 35.12 -7.44 23.02
CA LEU A 912 35.52 -6.53 24.09
C LEU A 912 36.41 -5.39 23.57
N ALA A 913 37.34 -5.69 22.65
CA ALA A 913 38.18 -4.67 22.05
C ALA A 913 37.35 -3.67 21.21
N LEU A 914 36.43 -4.17 20.38
CA LEU A 914 35.51 -3.35 19.59
C LEU A 914 34.62 -2.48 20.49
N SER A 915 33.98 -3.08 21.50
CA SER A 915 33.08 -2.35 22.40
C SER A 915 33.81 -1.30 23.26
N LYS A 916 35.04 -1.56 23.69
CA LYS A 916 35.87 -0.51 24.35
C LYS A 916 36.16 0.66 23.42
N GLN A 917 36.41 0.40 22.14
CA GLN A 917 36.63 1.44 21.15
C GLN A 917 35.37 2.28 20.93
N THR A 918 34.19 1.67 20.87
CA THR A 918 32.92 2.40 20.68
C THR A 918 32.62 3.29 21.88
N VAL A 919 32.78 2.78 23.11
CA VAL A 919 32.64 3.55 24.35
C VAL A 919 33.68 4.66 24.45
N TYR A 920 34.91 4.44 23.98
CA TYR A 920 35.93 5.50 23.97
C TYR A 920 35.51 6.71 23.12
N PHE A 921 34.89 6.48 21.96
CA PHE A 921 34.43 7.54 21.07
C PHE A 921 33.08 8.15 21.46
N ALA A 922 32.25 7.42 22.22
CA ALA A 922 30.95 7.87 22.70
C ALA A 922 30.73 7.45 24.16
N PRO A 923 31.46 8.07 25.11
CA PRO A 923 31.46 7.66 26.53
C PRO A 923 30.13 7.92 27.24
N ASP A 924 29.33 8.85 26.73
CA ASP A 924 28.06 9.24 27.36
C ASP A 924 26.88 8.36 26.88
N SER A 925 27.12 7.43 25.95
CA SER A 925 26.06 6.54 25.45
C SER A 925 25.83 5.37 26.40
N THR A 926 24.66 5.34 27.01
CA THR A 926 24.18 4.21 27.83
C THR A 926 24.12 2.92 27.02
N VAL A 927 23.64 2.99 25.77
CA VAL A 927 23.54 1.84 24.84
C VAL A 927 24.88 1.14 24.58
N TYR A 928 25.95 1.90 24.31
CA TYR A 928 27.27 1.30 24.04
C TYR A 928 27.93 0.76 25.30
N ARG A 929 27.67 1.41 26.44
CA ARG A 929 28.15 0.96 27.75
C ARG A 929 27.43 -0.31 28.21
N ASP A 930 26.14 -0.44 27.93
CA ASP A 930 25.35 -1.66 28.16
C ASP A 930 25.92 -2.84 27.35
N THR A 931 26.21 -2.64 26.05
CA THR A 931 26.90 -3.65 25.23
C THR A 931 28.25 -4.08 25.85
N LEU A 932 29.03 -3.11 26.35
CA LEU A 932 30.30 -3.40 27.02
C LEU A 932 30.10 -4.22 28.31
N ALA A 933 29.08 -3.89 29.09
CA ALA A 933 28.74 -4.59 30.31
C ALA A 933 28.31 -6.05 30.04
N GLU A 934 27.48 -6.29 29.01
CA GLU A 934 27.10 -7.65 28.59
C GLU A 934 28.31 -8.49 28.21
N ILE A 935 29.26 -7.93 27.45
CA ILE A 935 30.48 -8.64 27.05
C ILE A 935 31.34 -8.97 28.28
N LEU A 936 31.51 -8.01 29.21
CA LEU A 936 32.25 -8.22 30.45
C LEU A 936 31.60 -9.29 31.32
N PHE A 937 30.28 -9.29 31.42
CA PHE A 937 29.53 -10.32 32.15
C PHE A 937 29.78 -11.72 31.56
N ARG A 938 29.73 -11.86 30.22
CA ARG A 938 30.02 -13.14 29.53
C ARG A 938 31.47 -13.61 29.65
N LEU A 939 32.40 -12.68 29.83
CA LEU A 939 33.81 -12.96 30.14
C LEU A 939 34.07 -13.22 31.63
N ASP A 940 33.03 -13.41 32.44
CA ASP A 940 33.10 -13.65 33.89
C ASP A 940 33.70 -12.47 34.68
N ARG A 941 33.60 -11.25 34.14
CA ARG A 941 34.01 -9.98 34.78
C ARG A 941 32.81 -9.24 35.36
N VAL A 942 32.07 -9.93 36.22
CA VAL A 942 30.75 -9.51 36.72
C VAL A 942 30.79 -8.17 37.48
N ASP A 943 31.80 -7.94 38.31
CA ASP A 943 31.92 -6.70 39.08
C ASP A 943 32.05 -5.47 38.18
N ASP A 944 32.83 -5.58 37.11
CA ASP A 944 33.00 -4.51 36.12
C ASP A 944 31.69 -4.24 35.37
N ALA A 945 30.98 -5.29 34.97
CA ALA A 945 29.69 -5.20 34.29
C ALA A 945 28.63 -4.49 35.16
N ILE A 946 28.50 -4.89 36.43
CA ILE A 946 27.57 -4.27 37.38
C ILE A 946 27.90 -2.80 37.60
N ALA A 947 29.18 -2.44 37.72
CA ALA A 947 29.60 -1.05 37.92
C ALA A 947 29.21 -0.17 36.72
N ILE A 948 29.38 -0.67 35.49
CA ILE A 948 29.01 0.06 34.27
C ILE A 948 27.49 0.26 34.20
N GLU A 949 26.71 -0.80 34.41
CA GLU A 949 25.24 -0.72 34.37
C GLU A 949 24.65 0.17 35.46
N GLN A 950 25.22 0.12 36.68
CA GLN A 950 24.82 1.05 37.75
C GLN A 950 25.01 2.50 37.34
N ALA A 951 26.12 2.79 36.64
CA ALA A 951 26.37 4.13 36.13
C ALA A 951 25.43 4.48 34.96
N CYS A 952 25.10 3.54 34.06
CA CYS A 952 24.08 3.75 33.02
C CYS A 952 22.71 4.10 33.64
N LEU A 953 22.35 3.43 34.72
CA LEU A 953 21.10 3.69 35.43
C LEU A 953 21.05 5.07 36.10
N LEU A 954 22.20 5.59 36.55
CA LEU A 954 22.29 6.94 37.09
C LEU A 954 22.09 7.99 36.00
N ASP A 955 22.59 7.73 34.80
CA ASP A 955 22.47 8.62 33.64
C ASP A 955 21.04 8.60 33.08
N GLU A 956 20.43 7.41 32.97
CA GLU A 956 19.06 7.21 32.43
C GLU A 956 18.16 6.35 33.36
N PRO A 957 17.62 6.92 34.46
CA PRO A 957 16.86 6.16 35.46
C PRO A 957 15.56 5.52 34.94
N GLY A 958 15.04 6.03 33.83
CA GLY A 958 13.79 5.58 33.20
C GLY A 958 13.95 4.37 32.29
N GLU A 959 15.18 3.95 31.99
CA GLU A 959 15.45 2.81 31.12
C GLU A 959 15.25 1.49 31.87
N TRP A 960 14.05 0.93 31.76
CA TRP A 960 13.66 -0.31 32.45
C TRP A 960 14.58 -1.48 32.12
N HIS A 961 15.09 -1.55 30.88
CA HIS A 961 16.01 -2.60 30.44
C HIS A 961 17.27 -2.69 31.32
N VAL A 962 17.85 -1.55 31.70
CA VAL A 962 19.05 -1.48 32.55
C VAL A 962 18.77 -2.04 33.95
N HIS A 963 17.55 -1.87 34.47
CA HIS A 963 17.14 -2.50 35.74
C HIS A 963 17.10 -4.02 35.62
N GLU A 964 16.56 -4.56 34.53
CA GLU A 964 16.51 -6.01 34.27
C GLU A 964 17.91 -6.61 34.08
N GLN A 965 18.78 -5.93 33.33
CA GLN A 965 20.20 -6.27 33.17
C GLN A 965 20.92 -6.41 34.52
N LEU A 966 20.77 -5.40 35.40
CA LEU A 966 21.38 -5.42 36.74
C LEU A 966 20.89 -6.56 37.62
N GLN A 967 19.59 -6.86 37.59
CA GLN A 967 19.05 -8.02 38.32
C GLN A 967 19.66 -9.32 37.81
N ARG A 968 19.75 -9.47 36.49
CA ARG A 968 20.39 -10.62 35.84
C ARG A 968 21.86 -10.76 36.23
N PHE A 969 22.65 -9.70 36.19
CA PHE A 969 24.07 -9.74 36.55
C PHE A 969 24.32 -10.04 38.03
N ARG A 970 23.40 -9.66 38.92
CA ARG A 970 23.47 -9.97 40.36
C ARG A 970 22.98 -11.38 40.72
N GLY A 971 22.39 -12.10 39.77
CA GLY A 971 21.77 -13.40 40.03
C GLY A 971 20.49 -13.32 40.86
N GLU A 972 19.84 -12.15 40.89
CA GLU A 972 18.56 -11.94 41.57
C GLU A 972 17.44 -12.39 40.62
N THR A 973 16.76 -13.49 40.92
CA THR A 973 15.60 -13.93 40.12
C THR A 973 14.40 -13.02 40.40
N ALA A 974 13.75 -12.52 39.34
CA ALA A 974 12.55 -11.69 39.43
C ALA A 974 11.49 -12.38 40.32
N LYS A 975 11.07 -11.69 41.38
CA LYS A 975 10.05 -12.16 42.33
C LYS A 975 8.65 -11.69 41.97
#